data_AF-A0A8J1MQM8-F1
#
_entry.id   AF-A0A8J1MQM8-F1
#
_cell.length_a   1.000
_cell.length_b   1.000
_cell.length_c   1.000
_cell.angle_alpha   90.00
_cell.angle_beta   90.00
_cell.angle_gamma   90.00
#
_symmetry.space_group_name_H-M   'P 1'
#
loop_
_entity.id
_entity.type
_entity.pdbx_description
1 polymer ?
#
loop_
_entity_poly.entity_id
_entity_poly.type
_entity_poly.pdbx_seq_one_letter_code
_entity_poly.pdbx_strand_id
1 'polypeptide(L)'
;MAPPTKKSRLSKVSSEKVLIRLCDAFTRTDGDIICPIIKAENSVRVLYKLQEKDLQNIVHEAGAGNRLTDPKFLWKSAATDRRSESNLFIEYSAELFSETNLMAYQVTLAEKLKDSLKVKDILIDKVQNTEDIIPQPIISEIDFEVHKLELCHKELAKLDELDIKDTFDAIIREFKEQRTKFAFLSQNGKGKSFFLNLLLLMTSDNKEEYRENNRKLILPKNISGDQTVQDVLQSKDHFDNLPDVIKSFIRSNKKNESSKSFITLMRDICQELQFDDAQELEEANASLRRIPAYFSQEKKFPMEPYILAQKSIESYYDSTTKCNIRLRYGTVYQLKVEYFSAKELQIQLFELVSLRRNETGNTTDTSKKTKQSFKFFKAKFAALTSYDISEKNMDCLQSITSYEDIVLSEKVKQFAEKTLLYIGGGKELAKDRLALKKILRGLTSSQDEDHNDKNTYNCRVAAIKEIVVYIPSKILYNKEIMEMPGSDNSDSLSMHFIEDALDQVDGVFFMSECSFKLAEQEVKKILRRSEFMKAWKKNPELYALMLLTYPEKDSNYQFRKEDVVKMKILETKENDRRSTELEELKNLLHPDSDSDSDSDFDFGSESDLSDTLDKSVFSTYVLPILHTSIQAQEGKPHKVLTDNAEFLKYTGIHNLIIKLDTFISTRAPEYSSEVKVLSVLNERPCRQLNPDEAKTIVNLYKKKDMKDTRIFLLCKSHEKLLDPMMIQLTEMYETTLYKKVEELLENTVEDAKDRWEKSENKIRMEMLNPLYRNKGTLSKIIFGDLESHKETFFKILMQEIQKPLDRYKQGLTELLTRELKEVFEYNELEHINSEAFVKETIEDSLTEALNWYKGKQRNALVVKKISECWEKSKKKSLTENILEPAYKLKQLEHAKKEVKENIRIAILRIADHLTDELSVLHDKRWKSISSHLTAKNGLPQMWNILILRLKSISKNGKDGVAQALSNVKTLVSVPYSM
;
A
#
# COMPACT_ATOMS: atom_id res chain seq x y z
N MET A 1 26.03 -49.13 70.02
CA MET A 1 25.40 -48.26 69.00
C MET A 1 26.45 -47.89 67.97
N ALA A 2 26.22 -48.23 66.71
CA ALA A 2 27.14 -47.95 65.59
C ALA A 2 27.04 -46.47 65.16
N PRO A 3 28.13 -45.87 64.61
CA PRO A 3 28.11 -44.52 64.07
C PRO A 3 27.54 -44.50 62.64
N PRO A 4 26.90 -43.40 62.21
CA PRO A 4 26.29 -43.30 60.89
C PRO A 4 27.32 -42.97 59.81
N THR A 5 27.24 -43.73 58.72
CA THR A 5 28.03 -43.63 57.50
C THR A 5 27.76 -42.33 56.73
N LYS A 6 28.86 -41.68 56.30
CA LYS A 6 28.91 -40.53 55.39
C LYS A 6 28.07 -40.77 54.12
N LYS A 7 26.99 -40.02 53.95
CA LYS A 7 26.40 -39.77 52.62
C LYS A 7 27.34 -38.85 51.85
N SER A 8 27.87 -39.34 50.74
CA SER A 8 28.62 -38.55 49.77
C SER A 8 27.74 -37.43 49.22
N ARG A 9 28.23 -36.19 49.32
CA ARG A 9 27.74 -35.04 48.57
C ARG A 9 27.80 -35.39 47.07
N LEU A 10 26.68 -35.77 46.47
CA LEU A 10 26.49 -35.60 45.04
C LEU A 10 26.37 -34.09 44.82
N SER A 11 27.44 -33.56 44.26
CA SER A 11 27.59 -32.19 43.77
C SER A 11 26.35 -31.75 43.01
N LYS A 12 25.74 -30.65 43.43
CA LYS A 12 25.04 -29.76 42.51
C LYS A 12 26.07 -29.38 41.43
N VAL A 13 26.08 -30.10 40.31
CA VAL A 13 26.74 -29.65 39.09
C VAL A 13 25.98 -28.37 38.73
N SER A 14 26.65 -27.22 38.80
CA SER A 14 26.06 -25.97 38.34
C SER A 14 25.82 -26.12 36.84
N SER A 15 24.57 -26.25 36.41
CA SER A 15 24.25 -26.12 34.99
C SER A 15 24.63 -24.71 34.55
N GLU A 16 25.55 -24.61 33.59
CA GLU A 16 25.86 -23.36 32.92
C GLU A 16 24.67 -23.01 32.01
N LYS A 17 24.22 -21.75 32.09
CA LYS A 17 23.25 -21.23 31.14
C LYS A 17 23.97 -20.88 29.85
N VAL A 18 23.56 -21.49 28.74
CA VAL A 18 24.11 -21.21 27.42
C VAL A 18 23.07 -20.43 26.64
N LEU A 19 23.45 -19.24 26.17
CA LEU A 19 22.58 -18.40 25.36
C LEU A 19 23.02 -18.49 23.90
N ILE A 20 22.16 -19.07 23.07
CA ILE A 20 22.35 -19.16 21.63
C ILE A 20 21.47 -18.13 20.95
N ARG A 21 22.02 -17.36 20.02
CA ARG A 21 21.27 -16.46 19.15
C ARG A 21 21.03 -17.12 17.80
N LEU A 22 19.78 -17.06 17.34
CA LEU A 22 19.36 -17.35 15.98
C LEU A 22 18.96 -16.04 15.29
N CYS A 23 19.57 -15.75 14.16
CA CYS A 23 19.14 -14.62 13.33
C CYS A 23 19.37 -14.85 11.85
N ASP A 24 18.62 -14.12 11.04
CA ASP A 24 18.80 -14.13 9.58
C ASP A 24 20.17 -13.54 9.23
N ALA A 25 20.94 -14.23 8.39
CA ALA A 25 22.21 -13.71 7.92
C ALA A 25 22.01 -12.92 6.61
N PHE A 26 22.91 -11.97 6.41
CA PHE A 26 23.06 -11.31 5.13
C PHE A 26 23.57 -12.30 4.07
N THR A 27 22.90 -12.36 2.92
CA THR A 27 23.28 -13.25 1.82
C THR A 27 24.17 -12.53 0.81
N ARG A 28 25.20 -13.20 0.27
CA ARG A 28 26.09 -12.62 -0.75
C ARG A 28 25.55 -12.87 -2.15
N THR A 29 25.62 -11.86 -3.02
CA THR A 29 25.41 -12.00 -4.47
C THR A 29 26.72 -12.36 -5.19
N ASP A 30 26.66 -12.62 -6.50
CA ASP A 30 27.83 -12.96 -7.35
C ASP A 30 28.93 -11.88 -7.37
N GLY A 31 28.65 -10.68 -6.83
CA GLY A 31 29.60 -9.58 -6.66
C GLY A 31 30.17 -9.43 -5.25
N ASP A 32 29.98 -10.41 -4.38
CA ASP A 32 30.28 -10.34 -2.93
C ASP A 32 29.47 -9.27 -2.18
N ILE A 33 28.30 -8.93 -2.72
CA ILE A 33 27.43 -7.89 -2.17
C ILE A 33 26.42 -8.51 -1.21
N ILE A 34 26.37 -7.98 0.01
CA ILE A 34 25.35 -8.29 1.01
C ILE A 34 23.98 -7.79 0.55
N CYS A 35 23.02 -8.71 0.51
CA CYS A 35 21.61 -8.42 0.29
C CYS A 35 20.91 -8.11 1.63
N PRO A 36 20.40 -6.88 1.83
CA PRO A 36 19.79 -6.47 3.10
C PRO A 36 18.32 -6.92 3.23
N ILE A 37 17.75 -7.57 2.23
CA ILE A 37 16.36 -8.05 2.24
C ILE A 37 16.37 -9.59 2.20
N ILE A 38 15.62 -10.21 3.09
CA ILE A 38 15.39 -11.67 3.11
C ILE A 38 13.93 -11.98 2.84
N LYS A 39 13.66 -13.11 2.17
CA LYS A 39 12.30 -13.59 1.97
C LYS A 39 11.70 -14.03 3.31
N ALA A 40 10.42 -13.77 3.52
CA ALA A 40 9.69 -14.13 4.74
C ALA A 40 9.77 -15.64 5.01
N GLU A 41 9.63 -16.47 3.96
CA GLU A 41 9.74 -17.93 4.06
C GLU A 41 11.13 -18.43 4.46
N ASN A 42 12.18 -17.63 4.24
CA ASN A 42 13.55 -17.96 4.61
C ASN A 42 13.94 -17.41 5.99
N SER A 43 13.07 -16.63 6.64
CA SER A 43 13.40 -15.98 7.91
C SER A 43 13.08 -16.84 9.12
N VAL A 44 14.06 -17.02 10.02
CA VAL A 44 13.86 -17.74 11.28
C VAL A 44 12.88 -17.01 12.22
N ARG A 45 12.80 -15.68 12.12
CA ARG A 45 11.86 -14.88 12.92
C ARG A 45 10.42 -15.10 12.50
N VAL A 46 10.18 -15.12 11.19
CA VAL A 46 8.86 -15.37 10.62
C VAL A 46 8.41 -16.78 10.97
N LEU A 47 9.34 -17.75 10.92
CA LEU A 47 9.06 -19.11 11.37
C LEU A 47 8.71 -19.17 12.86
N TYR A 48 9.44 -18.48 13.74
CA TYR A 48 9.07 -18.43 15.15
C TYR A 48 7.67 -17.84 15.35
N LYS A 49 7.30 -16.80 14.60
CA LYS A 49 5.98 -16.15 14.71
C LYS A 49 4.83 -16.98 14.12
N LEU A 50 5.03 -17.60 12.96
CA LEU A 50 3.96 -18.29 12.20
C LEU A 50 3.95 -19.81 12.43
N GLN A 51 5.09 -20.40 12.80
CA GLN A 51 5.30 -21.85 12.90
C GLN A 51 6.11 -22.22 14.16
N GLU A 52 5.83 -21.57 15.30
CA GLU A 52 6.60 -21.72 16.55
C GLU A 52 6.83 -23.18 16.95
N LYS A 53 5.79 -24.03 16.84
CA LYS A 53 5.85 -25.45 17.21
C LYS A 53 6.86 -26.23 16.38
N ASP A 54 6.90 -25.98 15.07
CA ASP A 54 7.83 -26.65 14.16
C ASP A 54 9.27 -26.26 14.50
N LEU A 55 9.50 -24.96 14.79
CA LEU A 55 10.80 -24.46 15.21
C LEU A 55 11.23 -25.00 16.58
N GLN A 56 10.33 -25.04 17.56
CA GLN A 56 10.58 -25.62 18.89
C GLN A 56 11.04 -27.07 18.79
N ASN A 57 10.36 -27.88 17.95
CA ASN A 57 10.73 -29.27 17.74
C ASN A 57 12.14 -29.41 17.14
N ILE A 58 12.44 -28.65 16.08
CA ILE A 58 13.77 -28.66 15.43
C ILE A 58 14.87 -28.25 16.42
N VAL A 59 14.64 -27.19 17.20
CA VAL A 59 15.57 -26.66 18.20
C VAL A 59 15.78 -27.63 19.36
N HIS A 60 14.73 -28.35 19.77
CA HIS A 60 14.81 -29.39 20.79
C HIS A 60 15.60 -30.60 20.30
N GLU A 61 15.31 -31.09 19.09
CA GLU A 61 16.02 -32.22 18.48
C GLU A 61 17.51 -31.91 18.25
N ALA A 62 17.83 -30.72 17.71
CA ALA A 62 19.20 -30.28 17.52
C ALA A 62 19.95 -30.11 18.85
N GLY A 63 19.27 -29.61 19.88
CA GLY A 63 19.84 -29.44 21.23
C GLY A 63 20.11 -30.76 21.94
N ALA A 64 19.16 -31.70 21.90
CA ALA A 64 19.27 -33.01 22.53
C ALA A 64 20.47 -33.80 21.99
N GLY A 65 20.73 -33.73 20.68
CA GLY A 65 21.92 -34.33 20.05
C GLY A 65 23.26 -33.74 20.50
N ASN A 66 23.26 -32.55 21.13
CA ASN A 66 24.44 -31.77 21.46
C ASN A 66 24.58 -31.43 22.97
N ARG A 67 23.88 -32.15 23.85
CA ARG A 67 23.88 -31.97 25.33
C ARG A 67 23.34 -30.62 25.80
N LEU A 68 22.46 -30.01 25.01
CA LEU A 68 21.70 -28.83 25.37
C LEU A 68 20.27 -29.25 25.74
N THR A 69 19.82 -28.97 26.96
CA THR A 69 18.48 -29.32 27.43
C THR A 69 17.66 -28.08 27.74
N ASP A 70 16.34 -28.26 27.76
CA ASP A 70 15.37 -27.25 28.19
C ASP A 70 15.44 -25.92 27.42
N PRO A 71 15.35 -25.93 26.07
CA PRO A 71 15.37 -24.71 25.27
C PRO A 71 14.26 -23.75 25.70
N LYS A 72 14.64 -22.52 26.05
CA LYS A 72 13.70 -21.44 26.34
C LYS A 72 13.93 -20.28 25.39
N PHE A 73 12.93 -19.99 24.57
CA PHE A 73 12.94 -18.84 23.67
C PHE A 73 12.79 -17.53 24.45
N LEU A 74 13.62 -16.55 24.13
CA LEU A 74 13.62 -15.21 24.72
C LEU A 74 13.44 -14.18 23.59
N TRP A 75 12.37 -13.38 23.69
CA TRP A 75 11.95 -12.39 22.68
C TRP A 75 11.88 -10.96 23.25
N LYS A 76 12.83 -10.56 24.12
CA LYS A 76 12.99 -9.16 24.57
C LYS A 76 14.45 -8.90 24.91
N SER A 77 15.07 -7.91 24.27
CA SER A 77 16.31 -7.31 24.78
C SER A 77 15.96 -6.50 26.02
N ALA A 78 16.73 -6.66 27.10
CA ALA A 78 16.56 -5.88 28.33
C ALA A 78 17.20 -4.48 28.24
N ALA A 79 17.84 -4.15 27.10
CA ALA A 79 18.80 -3.05 26.97
C ALA A 79 18.23 -1.72 26.47
N THR A 80 17.07 -1.73 25.82
CA THR A 80 16.55 -0.54 25.14
C THR A 80 15.03 -0.43 25.23
N ASP A 81 14.51 0.76 25.56
CA ASP A 81 13.09 1.15 25.43
C ASP A 81 12.61 1.17 23.97
N ARG A 82 13.50 0.91 23.00
CA ARG A 82 13.14 0.71 21.60
C ARG A 82 12.66 -0.71 21.42
N ARG A 83 11.51 -0.90 20.75
CA ARG A 83 11.07 -2.18 20.18
C ARG A 83 12.09 -2.61 19.12
N SER A 84 13.23 -3.16 19.53
CA SER A 84 14.18 -3.79 18.61
C SER A 84 13.66 -5.19 18.31
N GLU A 85 12.67 -5.25 17.43
CA GLU A 85 12.17 -6.47 16.85
C GLU A 85 13.29 -7.03 15.95
N SER A 86 14.03 -8.05 16.40
CA SER A 86 14.94 -8.76 15.49
C SER A 86 15.52 -10.08 16.02
N ASN A 87 16.08 -10.21 17.22
CA ASN A 87 16.90 -11.40 17.53
C ASN A 87 16.15 -12.47 18.32
N LEU A 88 16.19 -13.73 17.83
CA LEU A 88 15.64 -14.88 18.54
C LEU A 88 16.74 -15.49 19.40
N PHE A 89 16.59 -15.43 20.73
CA PHE A 89 17.55 -16.04 21.64
C PHE A 89 16.96 -17.31 22.23
N ILE A 90 17.80 -18.33 22.39
CA ILE A 90 17.45 -19.60 23.03
C ILE A 90 18.40 -19.78 24.20
N GLU A 91 17.84 -19.74 25.40
CA GLU A 91 18.53 -20.10 26.63
C GLU A 91 18.42 -21.62 26.81
N TYR A 92 19.56 -22.28 27.01
CA TYR A 92 19.66 -23.70 27.30
C TYR A 92 20.32 -23.93 28.66
N SER A 93 20.01 -25.08 29.25
CA SER A 93 20.79 -25.65 30.34
C SER A 93 21.84 -26.60 29.79
N ALA A 94 23.10 -26.47 30.24
CA ALA A 94 24.19 -27.36 29.84
C ALA A 94 25.11 -27.67 31.03
N GLU A 95 25.58 -28.92 31.15
CA GLU A 95 26.57 -29.29 32.16
C GLU A 95 28.01 -28.90 31.75
N LEU A 96 28.31 -28.92 30.44
CA LEU A 96 29.59 -28.49 29.85
C LEU A 96 29.38 -28.20 28.36
N PHE A 97 29.57 -26.95 27.93
CA PHE A 97 29.37 -26.54 26.54
C PHE A 97 30.65 -25.95 25.93
N SER A 98 31.30 -26.70 25.05
CA SER A 98 32.53 -26.31 24.37
C SER A 98 32.27 -25.72 22.98
N GLU A 99 33.29 -25.09 22.39
CA GLU A 99 33.21 -24.57 21.01
C GLU A 99 33.01 -25.69 19.97
N THR A 100 33.49 -26.91 20.26
CA THR A 100 33.23 -28.10 19.43
C THR A 100 31.75 -28.52 19.47
N ASN A 101 31.10 -28.43 20.64
CA ASN A 101 29.66 -28.68 20.78
C ASN A 101 28.84 -27.62 20.04
N LEU A 102 29.28 -26.36 20.07
CA LEU A 102 28.65 -25.27 19.32
C LEU A 102 28.71 -25.53 17.81
N MET A 103 29.88 -25.90 17.28
CA MET A 103 30.05 -26.20 15.85
C MET A 103 29.15 -27.36 15.39
N ALA A 104 29.07 -28.45 16.17
CA ALA A 104 28.20 -29.58 15.86
C ALA A 104 26.71 -29.19 15.89
N TYR A 105 26.31 -28.40 16.89
CA TYR A 105 24.96 -27.86 17.00
C TYR A 105 24.61 -26.94 15.81
N GLN A 106 25.50 -26.02 15.44
CA GLN A 106 25.33 -25.11 14.30
C GLN A 106 25.04 -25.88 13.01
N VAL A 107 25.83 -26.91 12.72
CA VAL A 107 25.65 -27.75 11.52
C VAL A 107 24.30 -28.48 11.56
N THR A 108 24.00 -29.18 12.65
CA THR A 108 22.76 -29.97 12.77
C THR A 108 21.51 -29.09 12.68
N LEU A 109 21.52 -27.92 13.34
CA LEU A 109 20.38 -27.02 13.32
C LEU A 109 20.21 -26.37 11.94
N ALA A 110 21.29 -25.91 11.31
CA ALA A 110 21.22 -25.33 9.97
C ALA A 110 20.71 -26.32 8.92
N GLU A 111 21.17 -27.57 8.96
CA GLU A 111 20.67 -28.65 8.07
C GLU A 111 19.17 -28.90 8.28
N LYS A 112 18.72 -29.08 9.52
CA LYS A 112 17.30 -29.33 9.82
C LYS A 112 16.40 -28.17 9.40
N LEU A 113 16.82 -26.93 9.65
CA LEU A 113 16.07 -25.74 9.25
C LEU A 113 16.00 -25.60 7.72
N LYS A 114 17.07 -25.93 7.01
CA LYS A 114 17.12 -25.94 5.55
C LYS A 114 16.22 -27.02 4.94
N ASP A 115 16.26 -28.24 5.48
CA ASP A 115 15.53 -29.38 4.93
C ASP A 115 14.02 -29.34 5.27
N SER A 116 13.67 -28.90 6.48
CA SER A 116 12.29 -28.94 6.97
C SER A 116 11.50 -27.67 6.68
N LEU A 117 12.17 -26.50 6.73
CA LEU A 117 11.51 -25.19 6.69
C LEU A 117 12.09 -24.24 5.63
N LYS A 118 13.01 -24.72 4.77
CA LYS A 118 13.68 -23.95 3.70
C LYS A 118 14.42 -22.69 4.16
N VAL A 119 14.72 -22.55 5.45
CA VAL A 119 15.55 -21.46 5.97
C VAL A 119 16.92 -21.54 5.32
N LYS A 120 17.37 -20.44 4.75
CA LYS A 120 18.70 -20.32 4.15
C LYS A 120 19.50 -19.29 4.91
N ASP A 121 20.80 -19.53 5.04
CA ASP A 121 21.77 -18.57 5.56
C ASP A 121 21.35 -18.01 6.92
N ILE A 122 21.16 -18.92 7.89
CA ILE A 122 20.90 -18.57 9.29
C ILE A 122 22.21 -18.44 10.05
N LEU A 123 22.28 -17.43 10.90
CA LEU A 123 23.33 -17.32 11.89
C LEU A 123 22.92 -17.97 13.20
N ILE A 124 23.84 -18.77 13.75
CA ILE A 124 23.70 -19.46 15.02
C ILE A 124 24.96 -19.20 15.84
N ASP A 125 24.92 -18.43 16.93
CA ASP A 125 26.11 -18.10 17.73
C ASP A 125 25.85 -18.15 19.24
N LYS A 126 26.89 -18.45 20.05
CA LYS A 126 26.85 -18.25 21.51
C LYS A 126 27.07 -16.77 21.83
N VAL A 127 26.17 -16.16 22.59
CA VAL A 127 26.25 -14.75 23.02
C VAL A 127 26.36 -14.65 24.55
N GLN A 128 27.04 -13.61 25.03
CA GLN A 128 27.20 -13.35 26.48
C GLN A 128 26.17 -12.36 27.02
N ASN A 129 25.77 -11.37 26.23
CA ASN A 129 24.80 -10.33 26.60
C ASN A 129 23.94 -9.93 25.38
N THR A 130 22.77 -9.33 25.64
CA THR A 130 21.76 -8.91 24.64
C THR A 130 21.74 -7.39 24.40
N GLU A 131 22.78 -6.66 24.83
CA GLU A 131 22.82 -5.18 24.75
C GLU A 131 23.50 -4.65 23.47
N ASP A 132 24.42 -5.42 22.86
CA ASP A 132 25.16 -5.05 21.63
C ASP A 132 24.55 -5.72 20.39
N ILE A 133 23.33 -5.30 20.02
CA ILE A 133 22.55 -6.00 19.00
C ILE A 133 22.73 -5.41 17.59
N ILE A 134 22.97 -6.32 16.63
CA ILE A 134 23.24 -6.08 15.20
C ILE A 134 21.92 -5.77 14.45
N PRO A 135 21.90 -4.79 13.52
CA PRO A 135 20.80 -4.63 12.56
C PRO A 135 20.62 -5.87 11.70
N GLN A 136 19.40 -6.40 11.62
CA GLN A 136 19.11 -7.58 10.81
C GLN A 136 18.67 -7.24 9.39
N PRO A 137 18.78 -8.19 8.44
CA PRO A 137 18.10 -8.09 7.16
C PRO A 137 16.61 -7.77 7.36
N ILE A 138 16.05 -6.93 6.50
CA ILE A 138 14.64 -6.54 6.54
C ILE A 138 13.81 -7.59 5.80
N ILE A 139 12.62 -7.84 6.32
CA ILE A 139 11.58 -8.64 5.65
C ILE A 139 10.56 -7.65 5.15
N SER A 140 10.22 -7.73 3.86
CA SER A 140 9.15 -6.89 3.33
C SER A 140 7.82 -7.30 3.95
N GLU A 141 7.04 -6.34 4.42
CA GLU A 141 5.73 -6.59 5.05
C GLU A 141 4.77 -7.31 4.08
N ILE A 142 4.83 -6.97 2.80
CA ILE A 142 4.09 -7.68 1.75
C ILE A 142 4.52 -9.14 1.66
N ASP A 143 5.82 -9.40 1.67
CA ASP A 143 6.33 -10.77 1.51
C ASP A 143 5.96 -11.63 2.72
N PHE A 144 5.93 -11.02 3.91
CA PHE A 144 5.36 -11.63 5.10
C PHE A 144 3.88 -11.97 4.94
N GLU A 145 3.07 -11.03 4.47
CA GLU A 145 1.63 -11.27 4.27
C GLU A 145 1.34 -12.31 3.18
N VAL A 146 2.09 -12.29 2.07
CA VAL A 146 2.00 -13.35 1.04
C VAL A 146 2.35 -14.70 1.66
N HIS A 147 3.44 -14.80 2.42
CA HIS A 147 3.85 -16.06 3.03
C HIS A 147 2.83 -16.55 4.08
N LYS A 148 2.29 -15.64 4.90
CA LYS A 148 1.20 -15.90 5.86
C LYS A 148 -0.04 -16.43 5.14
N LEU A 149 -0.45 -15.82 4.03
CA LEU A 149 -1.57 -16.31 3.20
C LEU A 149 -1.28 -17.67 2.57
N GLU A 150 -0.06 -17.93 2.11
CA GLU A 150 0.35 -19.23 1.57
C GLU A 150 0.34 -20.34 2.63
N LEU A 151 0.75 -20.04 3.87
CA LEU A 151 0.65 -20.97 5.00
C LEU A 151 -0.82 -21.23 5.35
N CYS A 152 -1.66 -20.18 5.41
CA CYS A 152 -3.10 -20.33 5.57
C CYS A 152 -3.71 -21.22 4.47
N HIS A 153 -3.30 -21.02 3.22
CA HIS A 153 -3.73 -21.85 2.10
C HIS A 153 -3.29 -23.32 2.27
N LYS A 154 -2.05 -23.59 2.70
CA LYS A 154 -1.57 -24.96 2.96
C LYS A 154 -2.36 -25.64 4.07
N GLU A 155 -2.70 -24.94 5.15
CA GLU A 155 -3.53 -25.48 6.22
C GLU A 155 -4.95 -25.77 5.75
N LEU A 156 -5.53 -24.91 4.91
CA LEU A 156 -6.87 -25.10 4.34
C LEU A 156 -6.92 -26.13 3.22
N ALA A 157 -5.84 -26.33 2.47
CA ALA A 157 -5.74 -27.36 1.43
C ALA A 157 -5.89 -28.77 2.02
N LYS A 158 -5.69 -28.94 3.34
CA LYS A 158 -5.98 -30.19 4.06
C LYS A 158 -7.48 -30.51 4.15
N LEU A 159 -8.37 -29.59 3.77
CA LEU A 159 -9.84 -29.72 3.87
C LEU A 159 -10.52 -30.26 2.61
N ASP A 160 -9.78 -30.51 1.52
CA ASP A 160 -10.29 -31.06 0.25
C ASP A 160 -11.51 -30.29 -0.34
N GLU A 161 -11.63 -28.98 -0.05
CA GLU A 161 -12.68 -28.10 -0.59
C GLU A 161 -12.13 -27.22 -1.74
N LEU A 162 -12.55 -27.52 -2.98
CA LEU A 162 -12.11 -26.81 -4.20
C LEU A 162 -12.45 -25.31 -4.20
N ASP A 163 -13.64 -24.92 -3.71
CA ASP A 163 -14.08 -23.51 -3.74
C ASP A 163 -13.22 -22.60 -2.86
N ILE A 164 -12.76 -23.09 -1.70
CA ILE A 164 -11.85 -22.37 -0.82
C ILE A 164 -10.48 -22.27 -1.47
N LYS A 165 -9.98 -23.36 -2.04
CA LYS A 165 -8.70 -23.40 -2.74
C LYS A 165 -8.66 -22.38 -3.88
N ASP A 166 -9.69 -22.36 -4.72
CA ASP A 166 -9.80 -21.44 -5.86
C ASP A 166 -9.94 -19.98 -5.42
N THR A 167 -10.66 -19.72 -4.33
CA THR A 167 -10.80 -18.37 -3.75
C THR A 167 -9.48 -17.88 -3.16
N PHE A 168 -8.74 -18.74 -2.44
CA PHE A 168 -7.42 -18.41 -1.90
C PHE A 168 -6.39 -18.23 -3.01
N ASP A 169 -6.38 -19.11 -4.00
CA ASP A 169 -5.55 -18.95 -5.19
C ASP A 169 -5.87 -17.62 -5.89
N ALA A 170 -7.15 -17.22 -5.95
CA ALA A 170 -7.55 -15.92 -6.49
C ALA A 170 -7.09 -14.74 -5.64
N ILE A 171 -7.17 -14.83 -4.30
CA ILE A 171 -6.72 -13.77 -3.38
C ILE A 171 -5.19 -13.63 -3.40
N ILE A 172 -4.45 -14.74 -3.29
CA ILE A 172 -2.98 -14.74 -3.38
C ILE A 172 -2.56 -14.18 -4.74
N ARG A 173 -3.26 -14.57 -5.81
CA ARG A 173 -3.03 -14.04 -7.15
C ARG A 173 -3.34 -12.55 -7.24
N GLU A 174 -4.47 -12.09 -6.70
CA GLU A 174 -4.83 -10.66 -6.64
C GLU A 174 -3.75 -9.86 -5.90
N PHE A 175 -3.26 -10.38 -4.78
CA PHE A 175 -2.23 -9.73 -3.96
C PHE A 175 -0.84 -9.70 -4.64
N LYS A 176 -0.45 -10.78 -5.34
CA LYS A 176 0.78 -10.83 -6.16
C LYS A 176 0.69 -9.96 -7.42
N GLU A 177 -0.51 -9.69 -7.91
CA GLU A 177 -0.77 -8.89 -9.11
C GLU A 177 -0.93 -7.40 -8.81
N GLN A 178 -1.44 -7.06 -7.62
CA GLN A 178 -1.59 -5.68 -7.17
C GLN A 178 -0.22 -5.11 -6.80
N ARG A 179 0.37 -4.39 -7.75
CA ARG A 179 1.65 -3.72 -7.57
C ARG A 179 1.41 -2.28 -7.16
N THR A 180 2.10 -1.83 -6.12
CA THR A 180 2.22 -0.40 -5.85
C THR A 180 3.16 0.20 -6.88
N LYS A 181 2.68 1.18 -7.65
CA LYS A 181 3.45 1.87 -8.69
C LYS A 181 4.14 3.11 -8.13
N PHE A 182 5.45 3.13 -8.31
CA PHE A 182 6.36 4.19 -7.89
C PHE A 182 6.83 4.98 -9.10
N ALA A 183 6.97 6.28 -8.91
CA ALA A 183 7.55 7.18 -9.90
C ALA A 183 8.97 7.54 -9.46
N PHE A 184 9.97 7.34 -10.32
CA PHE A 184 11.35 7.78 -10.06
C PHE A 184 11.76 8.88 -11.03
N LEU A 185 11.95 10.09 -10.50
CA LEU A 185 12.45 11.25 -11.23
C LEU A 185 13.93 11.47 -10.88
N SER A 186 14.81 11.14 -11.83
CA SER A 186 16.24 11.44 -11.75
C SER A 186 16.52 12.92 -12.06
N GLN A 187 17.55 13.50 -11.45
CA GLN A 187 17.96 14.88 -11.64
C GLN A 187 18.21 15.25 -13.12
N ASN A 188 17.60 16.37 -13.56
CA ASN A 188 17.88 17.15 -14.78
C ASN A 188 17.67 16.49 -16.14
N GLY A 189 17.03 15.33 -16.22
CA GLY A 189 16.70 14.77 -17.51
C GLY A 189 17.86 14.51 -18.49
N LYS A 190 19.07 14.58 -17.96
CA LYS A 190 20.35 14.37 -18.66
C LYS A 190 21.25 13.40 -17.95
N GLY A 191 20.86 12.86 -16.79
CA GLY A 191 21.30 11.51 -16.51
C GLY A 191 21.49 10.92 -15.12
N LYS A 192 21.33 9.58 -15.11
CA LYS A 192 21.63 8.52 -14.13
C LYS A 192 20.49 8.23 -13.18
N SER A 193 20.06 6.98 -13.16
CA SER A 193 19.58 6.38 -11.92
C SER A 193 20.67 5.49 -11.32
N PHE A 194 21.83 6.10 -11.03
CA PHE A 194 22.94 5.43 -10.33
C PHE A 194 22.42 4.83 -9.03
N PHE A 195 21.60 5.60 -8.32
CA PHE A 195 20.99 5.20 -7.08
C PHE A 195 20.13 3.95 -7.23
N LEU A 196 19.25 3.90 -8.24
CA LEU A 196 18.44 2.73 -8.52
C LEU A 196 19.27 1.53 -8.94
N ASN A 197 20.28 1.71 -9.79
CA ASN A 197 21.20 0.61 -10.16
C ASN A 197 21.92 0.04 -8.93
N LEU A 198 22.32 0.90 -8.00
CA LEU A 198 22.96 0.49 -6.75
C LEU A 198 21.98 -0.22 -5.83
N LEU A 199 20.75 0.28 -5.67
CA LEU A 199 19.69 -0.42 -4.93
C LEU A 199 19.38 -1.79 -5.53
N LEU A 200 19.20 -1.89 -6.84
CA LEU A 200 18.93 -3.14 -7.55
C LEU A 200 20.07 -4.14 -7.35
N LEU A 201 21.32 -3.66 -7.41
CA LEU A 201 22.51 -4.47 -7.17
C LEU A 201 22.60 -4.97 -5.72
N MET A 202 22.30 -4.11 -4.75
CA MET A 202 22.30 -4.49 -3.32
C MET A 202 21.14 -5.41 -2.97
N THR A 203 20.09 -5.51 -3.78
CA THR A 203 18.89 -6.29 -3.44
C THR A 203 18.63 -7.44 -4.43
N SER A 204 19.57 -7.75 -5.32
CA SER A 204 19.44 -8.85 -6.27
C SER A 204 19.59 -10.22 -5.61
N ASP A 205 18.96 -11.24 -6.18
CA ASP A 205 19.17 -12.63 -5.78
C ASP A 205 20.62 -13.09 -6.05
N ASN A 206 21.11 -14.03 -5.25
CA ASN A 206 22.38 -14.72 -5.52
C ASN A 206 22.20 -15.86 -6.52
N LYS A 207 23.29 -16.43 -7.06
CA LYS A 207 23.23 -17.47 -8.09
C LYS A 207 22.56 -18.77 -7.64
N GLU A 208 22.72 -19.16 -6.39
CA GLU A 208 22.06 -20.36 -5.86
C GLU A 208 20.56 -20.17 -5.74
N GLU A 209 20.14 -19.03 -5.19
CA GLU A 209 18.74 -18.62 -5.09
C GLU A 209 18.11 -18.46 -6.47
N TYR A 210 18.80 -17.79 -7.40
CA TYR A 210 18.37 -17.61 -8.78
C TYR A 210 18.14 -18.96 -9.49
N ARG A 211 19.06 -19.91 -9.36
CA ARG A 211 18.93 -21.24 -9.97
C ARG A 211 17.78 -22.03 -9.37
N GLU A 212 17.62 -21.98 -8.05
CA GLU A 212 16.56 -22.73 -7.38
C GLU A 212 15.17 -22.16 -7.73
N ASN A 213 15.01 -20.82 -7.72
CA ASN A 213 13.78 -20.14 -8.12
C ASN A 213 13.36 -20.50 -9.55
N ASN A 214 14.34 -20.73 -10.43
CA ASN A 214 14.12 -21.00 -11.85
C ASN A 214 14.25 -22.49 -12.22
N ARG A 215 14.34 -23.40 -11.25
CA ARG A 215 14.53 -24.84 -11.51
C ARG A 215 13.39 -25.46 -12.32
N LYS A 216 12.17 -24.96 -12.13
CA LYS A 216 10.96 -25.42 -12.83
C LYS A 216 10.58 -24.55 -14.03
N LEU A 217 11.38 -23.53 -14.38
CA LEU A 217 11.06 -22.57 -15.43
C LEU A 217 10.80 -23.26 -16.78
N ILE A 218 9.64 -22.97 -17.38
CA ILE A 218 9.24 -23.51 -18.68
C ILE A 218 9.38 -22.40 -19.73
N LEU A 219 10.33 -22.52 -20.65
CA LEU A 219 10.45 -21.59 -21.78
C LEU A 219 9.39 -21.89 -22.85
N PRO A 220 8.93 -20.91 -23.64
CA PRO A 220 7.88 -21.10 -24.65
C PRO A 220 8.17 -22.18 -25.67
N LYS A 221 9.45 -22.31 -26.06
CA LYS A 221 9.94 -23.32 -26.99
C LYS A 221 9.78 -24.76 -26.47
N ASN A 222 9.56 -24.93 -25.16
CA ASN A 222 9.41 -26.23 -24.51
C ASN A 222 7.94 -26.66 -24.33
N ILE A 223 6.97 -25.80 -24.67
CA ILE A 223 5.54 -26.16 -24.66
C ILE A 223 5.22 -26.95 -25.94
N SER A 224 4.27 -27.88 -25.87
CA SER A 224 3.88 -28.71 -27.03
C SER A 224 3.10 -27.90 -28.08
N GLY A 225 3.31 -28.18 -29.36
CA GLY A 225 2.83 -27.36 -30.48
C GLY A 225 1.32 -27.39 -30.74
N ASP A 226 0.64 -28.40 -30.20
CA ASP A 226 -0.81 -28.59 -30.24
C ASP A 226 -1.57 -27.79 -29.18
N GLN A 227 -0.89 -27.26 -28.16
CA GLN A 227 -1.55 -26.49 -27.10
C GLN A 227 -1.95 -25.09 -27.56
N THR A 228 -3.21 -24.74 -27.30
CA THR A 228 -3.73 -23.37 -27.48
C THR A 228 -3.33 -22.49 -26.30
N VAL A 229 -3.45 -21.16 -26.46
CA VAL A 229 -3.27 -20.21 -25.37
C VAL A 229 -4.21 -20.53 -24.19
N GLN A 230 -5.42 -21.02 -24.46
CA GLN A 230 -6.37 -21.43 -23.43
C GLN A 230 -5.92 -22.69 -22.66
N ASP A 231 -5.38 -23.69 -23.35
CA ASP A 231 -4.90 -24.93 -22.70
C ASP A 231 -3.75 -24.63 -21.73
N VAL A 232 -2.83 -23.76 -22.15
CA VAL A 232 -1.71 -23.31 -21.32
C VAL A 232 -2.21 -22.53 -20.09
N LEU A 233 -3.25 -21.71 -20.23
CA LEU A 233 -3.85 -20.98 -19.11
C LEU A 233 -4.59 -21.89 -18.11
N GLN A 234 -5.15 -23.01 -18.57
CA GLN A 234 -5.87 -23.96 -17.73
C GLN A 234 -4.93 -24.93 -17.00
N SER A 235 -3.75 -25.21 -17.57
CA SER A 235 -2.70 -25.97 -16.89
C SER A 235 -1.98 -25.09 -15.86
N LYS A 236 -2.37 -25.22 -14.59
CA LYS A 236 -1.76 -24.47 -13.47
C LYS A 236 -0.24 -24.65 -13.44
N ASP A 237 0.24 -25.88 -13.61
CA ASP A 237 1.68 -26.16 -13.64
C ASP A 237 2.39 -25.52 -14.84
N HIS A 238 1.77 -25.45 -16.02
CA HIS A 238 2.39 -24.77 -17.16
C HIS A 238 2.40 -23.26 -16.92
N PHE A 239 1.25 -22.69 -16.61
CA PHE A 239 1.10 -21.25 -16.46
C PHE A 239 1.96 -20.69 -15.33
N ASP A 240 1.98 -21.31 -14.15
CA ASP A 240 2.72 -20.82 -12.98
C ASP A 240 4.24 -20.86 -13.20
N ASN A 241 4.74 -21.78 -14.04
CA ASN A 241 6.16 -21.92 -14.35
C ASN A 241 6.61 -21.16 -15.62
N LEU A 242 5.71 -20.43 -16.29
CA LEU A 242 6.08 -19.56 -17.42
C LEU A 242 6.83 -18.29 -16.94
N PRO A 243 7.67 -17.69 -17.80
CA PRO A 243 8.25 -16.38 -17.58
C PRO A 243 7.19 -15.30 -17.32
N ASP A 244 7.44 -14.42 -16.35
CA ASP A 244 6.54 -13.35 -15.92
C ASP A 244 6.11 -12.39 -17.04
N VAL A 245 7.01 -12.14 -18.00
CA VAL A 245 6.74 -11.30 -19.17
C VAL A 245 5.67 -11.91 -20.07
N ILE A 246 5.65 -13.23 -20.21
CA ILE A 246 4.67 -13.96 -21.02
C ILE A 246 3.32 -14.01 -20.33
N LYS A 247 3.32 -14.30 -19.03
CA LYS A 247 2.12 -14.22 -18.19
C LYS A 247 1.47 -12.85 -18.35
N SER A 248 2.26 -11.78 -18.29
CA SER A 248 1.79 -10.40 -18.50
C SER A 248 1.24 -10.17 -19.91
N PHE A 249 1.96 -10.57 -20.95
CA PHE A 249 1.57 -10.37 -22.35
C PHE A 249 0.25 -11.07 -22.69
N ILE A 250 0.11 -12.35 -22.34
CA ILE A 250 -1.09 -13.14 -22.63
C ILE A 250 -2.32 -12.54 -21.93
N ARG A 251 -2.15 -12.08 -20.69
CA ARG A 251 -3.23 -11.47 -19.91
C ARG A 251 -3.72 -10.17 -20.50
N SER A 252 -2.82 -9.32 -21.00
CA SER A 252 -3.18 -8.07 -21.66
C SER A 252 -3.92 -8.28 -22.99
N ASN A 253 -3.70 -9.42 -23.67
CA ASN A 253 -4.27 -9.73 -24.99
C ASN A 253 -5.41 -10.78 -24.97
N LYS A 254 -5.93 -11.12 -23.77
CA LYS A 254 -6.86 -12.24 -23.51
C LYS A 254 -8.07 -12.38 -24.45
N LYS A 255 -8.60 -11.28 -24.99
CA LYS A 255 -9.85 -11.30 -25.78
C LYS A 255 -9.66 -11.73 -27.24
N ASN A 256 -8.45 -11.62 -27.81
CA ASN A 256 -8.27 -11.75 -29.26
C ASN A 256 -7.52 -13.02 -29.70
N GLU A 257 -6.98 -13.82 -28.77
CA GLU A 257 -5.98 -14.86 -29.10
C GLU A 257 -6.16 -16.22 -28.40
N SER A 258 -7.26 -16.44 -27.68
CA SER A 258 -7.46 -17.64 -26.84
C SER A 258 -7.39 -18.97 -27.58
N SER A 259 -7.84 -19.01 -28.84
CA SER A 259 -7.85 -20.21 -29.69
C SER A 259 -6.62 -20.38 -30.57
N LYS A 260 -5.67 -19.43 -30.57
CA LYS A 260 -4.44 -19.54 -31.36
C LYS A 260 -3.49 -20.56 -30.73
N SER A 261 -2.68 -21.21 -31.57
CA SER A 261 -1.56 -22.04 -31.10
C SER A 261 -0.57 -21.18 -30.30
N PHE A 262 -0.23 -21.64 -29.10
CA PHE A 262 0.66 -20.93 -28.20
C PHE A 262 2.06 -20.74 -28.81
N ILE A 263 2.63 -21.80 -29.40
CA ILE A 263 3.96 -21.72 -30.02
C ILE A 263 3.96 -20.73 -31.18
N THR A 264 2.96 -20.79 -32.05
CA THR A 264 2.90 -19.91 -33.23
C THR A 264 2.85 -18.45 -32.81
N LEU A 265 2.06 -18.12 -31.78
CA LEU A 265 2.00 -16.77 -31.24
C LEU A 265 3.34 -16.32 -30.64
N MET A 266 3.98 -17.19 -29.85
CA MET A 266 5.21 -16.84 -29.14
C MET A 266 6.44 -16.78 -30.04
N ARG A 267 6.47 -17.55 -31.14
CA ARG A 267 7.63 -17.66 -32.04
C ARG A 267 8.06 -16.31 -32.63
N ASP A 268 7.11 -15.47 -32.99
CA ASP A 268 7.38 -14.22 -33.70
C ASP A 268 7.75 -13.07 -32.75
N ILE A 269 7.50 -13.23 -31.45
CA ILE A 269 7.67 -12.18 -30.44
C ILE A 269 8.75 -12.52 -29.39
N CYS A 270 9.04 -13.80 -29.13
CA CYS A 270 9.98 -14.21 -28.08
C CYS A 270 11.41 -14.41 -28.61
N GLN A 271 12.38 -13.86 -27.89
CA GLN A 271 13.81 -14.01 -28.12
C GLN A 271 14.49 -14.44 -26.81
N GLU A 272 15.48 -15.33 -26.90
CA GLU A 272 16.26 -15.75 -25.73
C GLU A 272 17.39 -14.75 -25.47
N LEU A 273 17.66 -14.46 -24.20
CA LEU A 273 18.83 -13.68 -23.82
C LEU A 273 20.07 -14.56 -23.97
N GLN A 274 20.95 -14.21 -24.92
CA GLN A 274 22.21 -14.90 -25.14
C GLN A 274 23.37 -13.95 -24.87
N PHE A 275 24.41 -14.45 -24.18
CA PHE A 275 25.62 -13.70 -23.86
C PHE A 275 26.83 -14.63 -23.86
N ASP A 276 27.71 -14.42 -24.84
CA ASP A 276 28.85 -15.28 -25.13
C ASP A 276 30.21 -14.57 -25.00
N ASP A 277 30.21 -13.27 -24.65
CA ASP A 277 31.45 -12.50 -24.46
C ASP A 277 32.09 -12.83 -23.11
N ALA A 278 33.06 -13.75 -23.14
CA ALA A 278 33.77 -14.19 -21.94
C ALA A 278 34.61 -13.07 -21.31
N GLN A 279 35.17 -12.16 -22.12
CA GLN A 279 36.01 -11.08 -21.62
C GLN A 279 35.17 -10.02 -20.90
N GLU A 280 34.07 -9.58 -21.50
CA GLU A 280 33.13 -8.64 -20.88
C GLU A 280 32.49 -9.25 -19.62
N LEU A 281 32.23 -10.57 -19.60
CA LEU A 281 31.80 -11.29 -18.41
C LEU A 281 32.85 -11.26 -17.30
N GLU A 282 34.12 -11.49 -17.61
CA GLU A 282 35.22 -11.42 -16.64
C GLU A 282 35.42 -10.00 -16.11
N GLU A 283 35.40 -8.99 -16.98
CA GLU A 283 35.54 -7.57 -16.62
C GLU A 283 34.39 -7.10 -15.72
N ALA A 284 33.15 -7.44 -16.06
CA ALA A 284 31.98 -7.11 -15.25
C ALA A 284 32.03 -7.78 -13.87
N ASN A 285 32.45 -9.06 -13.82
CA ASN A 285 32.64 -9.77 -12.56
C ASN A 285 33.82 -9.19 -11.76
N ALA A 286 34.88 -8.75 -12.42
CA ALA A 286 36.03 -8.10 -11.78
C ALA A 286 35.65 -6.73 -11.19
N SER A 287 34.82 -5.94 -11.88
CA SER A 287 34.30 -4.67 -11.34
C SER A 287 33.51 -4.90 -10.05
N LEU A 288 32.64 -5.92 -10.02
CA LEU A 288 31.88 -6.28 -8.82
C LEU A 288 32.78 -6.79 -7.68
N ARG A 289 33.78 -7.63 -7.98
CA ARG A 289 34.75 -8.12 -6.99
C ARG A 289 35.67 -7.04 -6.42
N ARG A 290 35.74 -5.84 -7.03
CA ARG A 290 36.52 -4.70 -6.50
C ARG A 290 35.78 -3.90 -5.42
N ILE A 291 34.48 -4.15 -5.25
CA ILE A 291 33.66 -3.49 -4.24
C ILE A 291 34.30 -3.53 -2.85
N PRO A 292 34.81 -4.68 -2.34
CA PRO A 292 35.47 -4.72 -1.02
C PRO A 292 36.78 -3.89 -0.94
N ALA A 293 37.57 -3.85 -2.01
CA ALA A 293 38.87 -3.14 -2.05
C ALA A 293 38.69 -1.61 -2.05
N TYR A 294 37.59 -1.12 -2.62
CA TYR A 294 37.25 0.29 -2.62
C TYR A 294 37.18 0.89 -1.21
N PHE A 295 36.78 0.11 -0.21
CA PHE A 295 36.60 0.60 1.17
C PHE A 295 37.89 0.69 1.98
N SER A 296 38.92 -0.08 1.60
CA SER A 296 40.16 -0.19 2.36
C SER A 296 41.30 0.60 1.75
N GLN A 297 41.34 0.71 0.41
CA GLN A 297 42.49 1.25 -0.32
C GLN A 297 42.13 2.39 -1.26
N GLU A 298 40.98 2.32 -1.93
CA GLU A 298 40.55 3.35 -2.89
C GLU A 298 39.65 4.42 -2.21
N LYS A 299 39.39 5.51 -2.91
CA LYS A 299 38.40 6.52 -2.49
C LYS A 299 37.32 6.76 -3.54
N LYS A 300 37.49 6.23 -4.76
CA LYS A 300 36.52 6.36 -5.87
C LYS A 300 36.21 4.99 -6.49
N PHE A 301 34.94 4.58 -6.52
CA PHE A 301 34.53 3.28 -7.05
C PHE A 301 34.14 3.47 -8.52
N PRO A 302 34.87 2.86 -9.49
CA PRO A 302 34.46 2.86 -10.88
C PRO A 302 33.28 1.89 -11.05
N MET A 303 32.07 2.36 -10.74
CA MET A 303 30.87 1.53 -10.82
C MET A 303 30.35 1.46 -12.25
N GLU A 304 30.35 0.26 -12.82
CA GLU A 304 29.53 0.00 -14.00
C GLU A 304 28.05 -0.07 -13.64
N PRO A 305 27.14 0.34 -14.55
CA PRO A 305 25.72 0.23 -14.29
C PRO A 305 25.27 -1.23 -14.18
N TYR A 306 24.37 -1.48 -13.24
CA TYR A 306 23.86 -2.81 -12.97
C TYR A 306 23.00 -3.33 -14.12
N ILE A 307 22.03 -2.52 -14.57
CA ILE A 307 21.12 -2.83 -15.68
C ILE A 307 20.91 -1.61 -16.59
N LEU A 308 20.62 -0.44 -16.02
CA LEU A 308 20.26 0.75 -16.79
C LEU A 308 21.50 1.59 -17.08
N ALA A 309 21.68 2.03 -18.33
CA ALA A 309 22.85 2.81 -18.73
C ALA A 309 23.07 4.06 -17.86
N GLN A 310 24.34 4.40 -17.62
CA GLN A 310 24.71 5.66 -16.97
C GLN A 310 24.60 6.79 -17.99
N LYS A 311 23.72 7.75 -17.76
CA LYS A 311 23.62 8.98 -18.56
C LYS A 311 24.64 10.01 -17.97
N SER A 312 25.59 10.58 -18.72
CA SER A 312 26.69 11.40 -18.12
C SER A 312 26.33 12.88 -17.86
N ILE A 313 27.19 13.61 -17.12
CA ILE A 313 26.98 15.00 -16.70
C ILE A 313 27.57 16.02 -17.70
N GLU A 314 28.61 15.67 -18.46
CA GLU A 314 29.46 16.63 -19.19
C GLU A 314 29.40 16.54 -20.73
N SER A 315 28.53 15.71 -21.27
CA SER A 315 28.25 15.67 -22.70
C SER A 315 26.75 15.64 -22.89
N TYR A 316 26.22 16.48 -23.78
CA TYR A 316 24.86 16.34 -24.29
C TYR A 316 24.73 14.91 -24.86
N TYR A 317 24.22 13.97 -24.07
CA TYR A 317 23.76 12.71 -24.63
C TYR A 317 22.59 13.10 -25.52
N ASP A 318 22.72 12.84 -26.82
CA ASP A 318 21.55 12.70 -27.67
C ASP A 318 20.69 11.63 -27.00
N SER A 319 19.68 12.05 -26.22
CA SER A 319 18.80 11.14 -25.50
C SER A 319 18.05 10.32 -26.54
N THR A 320 18.54 9.11 -26.84
CA THR A 320 17.95 8.31 -27.90
C THR A 320 16.65 7.67 -27.42
N THR A 321 16.51 7.17 -26.18
CA THR A 321 15.17 6.84 -25.63
C THR A 321 14.62 7.88 -24.68
N LYS A 322 13.52 8.49 -25.10
CA LYS A 322 12.67 9.40 -24.34
C LYS A 322 11.43 8.68 -23.79
N CYS A 323 11.46 7.35 -23.62
CA CYS A 323 10.34 6.55 -23.14
C CYS A 323 10.46 6.22 -21.64
N ASN A 324 9.33 5.96 -20.99
CA ASN A 324 9.29 5.42 -19.63
C ASN A 324 9.91 4.01 -19.57
N ILE A 325 10.75 3.76 -18.57
CA ILE A 325 11.26 2.42 -18.26
C ILE A 325 10.56 1.93 -17.00
N ARG A 326 9.84 0.81 -17.13
CA ARG A 326 9.13 0.17 -16.01
C ARG A 326 9.95 -0.99 -15.51
N LEU A 327 10.29 -0.99 -14.23
CA LEU A 327 10.97 -2.08 -13.56
C LEU A 327 9.98 -2.87 -12.73
N ARG A 328 9.97 -4.19 -12.92
CA ARG A 328 9.09 -5.13 -12.22
C ARG A 328 9.92 -6.28 -11.68
N TYR A 329 9.42 -6.92 -10.64
CA TYR A 329 9.97 -8.19 -10.22
C TYR A 329 9.77 -9.25 -11.33
N GLY A 330 10.83 -10.01 -11.59
CA GLY A 330 10.80 -11.19 -12.43
C GLY A 330 11.63 -12.29 -11.80
N THR A 331 11.14 -13.53 -11.88
CA THR A 331 11.87 -14.73 -11.43
C THR A 331 13.20 -14.90 -12.17
N VAL A 332 13.23 -14.48 -13.43
CA VAL A 332 14.39 -14.45 -14.34
C VAL A 332 14.49 -13.06 -14.99
N TYR A 333 15.69 -12.67 -15.45
CA TYR A 333 15.86 -11.46 -16.26
C TYR A 333 15.05 -11.53 -17.55
N GLN A 334 14.13 -10.60 -17.75
CA GLN A 334 13.30 -10.54 -18.94
C GLN A 334 13.03 -9.08 -19.34
N LEU A 335 12.70 -8.85 -20.60
CA LEU A 335 12.45 -7.52 -21.14
C LEU A 335 11.30 -7.56 -22.15
N LYS A 336 10.32 -6.66 -22.01
CA LYS A 336 9.28 -6.37 -23.01
C LYS A 336 9.59 -5.02 -23.65
N VAL A 337 9.58 -4.99 -24.98
CA VAL A 337 9.70 -3.76 -25.78
C VAL A 337 8.45 -3.61 -26.62
N GLU A 338 7.75 -2.51 -26.45
CA GLU A 338 6.57 -2.14 -27.24
C GLU A 338 6.93 -0.98 -28.17
N TYR A 339 6.61 -1.12 -29.45
CA TYR A 339 6.82 -0.08 -30.46
C TYR A 339 5.51 0.64 -30.75
N PHE A 340 5.59 1.92 -31.12
CA PHE A 340 4.44 2.67 -31.60
C PHE A 340 3.86 2.05 -32.87
N SER A 341 2.55 2.24 -33.04
CA SER A 341 1.89 1.97 -34.31
C SER A 341 2.30 2.94 -35.40
N ALA A 342 2.13 2.53 -36.66
CA ALA A 342 2.42 3.41 -37.79
C ALA A 342 1.63 4.72 -37.67
N LYS A 343 0.34 4.61 -37.30
CA LYS A 343 -0.54 5.75 -37.07
C LYS A 343 -0.06 6.66 -35.94
N GLU A 344 0.32 6.12 -34.78
CA GLU A 344 0.83 6.92 -33.66
C GLU A 344 2.11 7.68 -34.05
N LEU A 345 3.03 7.03 -34.78
CA LEU A 345 4.25 7.68 -35.28
C LEU A 345 3.93 8.81 -36.26
N GLN A 346 3.04 8.57 -37.23
CA GLN A 346 2.64 9.58 -38.22
C GLN A 346 2.00 10.80 -37.55
N ILE A 347 1.11 10.61 -36.57
CA ILE A 347 0.49 11.69 -35.80
C ILE A 347 1.57 12.53 -35.09
N GLN A 348 2.51 11.88 -34.41
CA GLN A 348 3.61 12.58 -33.73
C GLN A 348 4.50 13.36 -34.71
N LEU A 349 4.79 12.80 -35.87
CA LEU A 349 5.61 13.46 -36.90
C LEU A 349 4.91 14.67 -37.54
N PHE A 350 3.57 14.66 -37.57
CA PHE A 350 2.77 15.78 -38.11
C PHE A 350 2.85 17.05 -37.25
N GLU A 351 3.27 16.95 -35.98
CA GLU A 351 3.57 18.12 -35.14
C GLU A 351 4.67 18.99 -35.76
N LEU A 352 5.67 18.39 -36.43
CA LEU A 352 6.73 19.14 -37.14
C LEU A 352 6.15 20.03 -38.26
N VAL A 353 5.21 19.48 -39.04
CA VAL A 353 4.55 20.17 -40.15
C VAL A 353 3.72 21.34 -39.61
N SER A 354 3.04 21.12 -38.49
CA SER A 354 2.23 22.13 -37.81
C SER A 354 3.10 23.28 -37.27
N LEU A 355 4.23 22.97 -36.64
CA LEU A 355 5.21 23.95 -36.17
C LEU A 355 5.80 24.78 -37.31
N ARG A 356 6.16 24.13 -38.44
CA ARG A 356 6.70 24.80 -39.65
C ARG A 356 5.70 25.81 -40.22
N ARG A 357 4.42 25.46 -40.32
CA ARG A 357 3.36 26.35 -40.83
C ARG A 357 3.16 27.58 -39.95
N ASN A 358 3.25 27.40 -38.64
CA ASN A 358 3.15 28.50 -37.68
C ASN A 358 4.35 29.45 -37.74
N GLU A 359 5.56 28.98 -38.04
CA GLU A 359 6.74 29.84 -38.26
C GLU A 359 6.60 30.73 -39.51
N THR A 360 5.92 30.25 -40.57
CA THR A 360 5.68 31.04 -41.80
C THR A 360 4.58 32.09 -41.66
N GLY A 361 3.82 32.08 -40.56
CA GLY A 361 2.77 33.06 -40.26
C GLY A 361 3.26 34.18 -39.34
N ASN A 362 3.75 35.28 -39.92
CA ASN A 362 3.98 36.62 -39.34
C ASN A 362 3.92 36.80 -37.80
N THR A 363 4.76 36.07 -37.05
CA THR A 363 5.02 36.36 -35.63
C THR A 363 6.53 36.31 -35.40
N THR A 364 7.13 37.49 -35.23
CA THR A 364 8.58 37.69 -35.04
C THR A 364 9.12 37.22 -33.68
N ASP A 365 8.29 36.63 -32.83
CA ASP A 365 8.68 36.06 -31.53
C ASP A 365 8.58 34.53 -31.54
N THR A 366 9.46 33.86 -32.31
CA THR A 366 9.70 32.43 -32.07
C THR A 366 10.50 32.30 -30.77
N SER A 367 9.80 32.02 -29.68
CA SER A 367 10.40 31.72 -28.38
C SER A 367 11.53 30.68 -28.51
N LYS A 368 12.56 30.74 -27.66
CA LYS A 368 13.65 29.74 -27.62
C LYS A 368 13.11 28.30 -27.55
N LYS A 369 11.96 28.10 -26.90
CA LYS A 369 11.28 26.82 -26.75
C LYS A 369 10.79 26.25 -28.09
N THR A 370 10.13 27.07 -28.91
CA THR A 370 9.61 26.66 -30.23
C THR A 370 10.72 26.20 -31.16
N LYS A 371 11.86 26.92 -31.19
CA LYS A 371 13.03 26.55 -32.00
C LYS A 371 13.67 25.23 -31.58
N GLN A 372 13.70 24.94 -30.28
CA GLN A 372 14.25 23.68 -29.78
C GLN A 372 13.30 22.50 -30.03
N SER A 373 11.97 22.66 -29.85
CA SER A 373 10.98 21.63 -30.19
C SER A 373 10.99 21.30 -31.69
N PHE A 374 11.12 22.32 -32.53
CA PHE A 374 11.28 22.13 -33.97
C PHE A 374 12.52 21.28 -34.31
N LYS A 375 13.67 21.56 -33.67
CA LYS A 375 14.91 20.78 -33.85
C LYS A 375 14.71 19.31 -33.45
N PHE A 376 14.00 19.05 -32.36
CA PHE A 376 13.70 17.70 -31.89
C PHE A 376 12.84 16.91 -32.88
N PHE A 377 11.67 17.46 -33.26
CA PHE A 377 10.78 16.80 -34.19
C PHE A 377 11.40 16.60 -35.58
N LYS A 378 12.26 17.54 -36.02
CA LYS A 378 13.03 17.40 -37.25
C LYS A 378 13.97 16.18 -37.20
N ALA A 379 14.69 15.99 -36.10
CA ALA A 379 15.57 14.83 -35.92
C ALA A 379 14.77 13.51 -35.91
N LYS A 380 13.62 13.49 -35.22
CA LYS A 380 12.73 12.31 -35.19
C LYS A 380 12.14 11.99 -36.56
N PHE A 381 11.72 13.00 -37.32
CA PHE A 381 11.22 12.84 -38.68
C PHE A 381 12.30 12.29 -39.62
N ALA A 382 13.52 12.79 -39.52
CA ALA A 382 14.65 12.29 -40.32
C ALA A 382 15.02 10.84 -39.96
N ALA A 383 14.87 10.45 -38.69
CA ALA A 383 15.12 9.08 -38.26
C ALA A 383 14.03 8.10 -38.72
N LEU A 384 12.76 8.52 -38.75
CA LEU A 384 11.65 7.59 -38.97
C LEU A 384 11.16 7.51 -40.43
N THR A 385 11.55 8.46 -41.27
CA THR A 385 11.07 8.58 -42.65
C THR A 385 12.19 8.57 -43.67
N SER A 386 11.85 8.53 -44.95
CA SER A 386 12.80 8.61 -46.06
C SER A 386 12.89 10.01 -46.70
N TYR A 387 12.26 11.03 -46.12
CA TYR A 387 12.27 12.38 -46.68
C TYR A 387 13.63 13.06 -46.44
N ASP A 388 14.10 13.85 -47.42
CA ASP A 388 15.26 14.74 -47.24
C ASP A 388 14.81 16.06 -46.61
N ILE A 389 15.06 16.19 -45.30
CA ILE A 389 14.69 17.36 -44.50
C ILE A 389 15.88 18.28 -44.21
N SER A 390 16.89 18.28 -45.09
CA SER A 390 18.02 19.21 -44.99
C SER A 390 17.54 20.67 -44.98
N GLU A 391 18.34 21.59 -44.45
CA GLU A 391 17.96 23.01 -44.37
C GLU A 391 17.61 23.65 -45.73
N LYS A 392 18.05 23.04 -46.84
CA LYS A 392 17.81 23.49 -48.21
C LYS A 392 16.54 22.92 -48.86
N ASN A 393 15.96 21.81 -48.34
CA ASN A 393 14.87 21.05 -48.97
C ASN A 393 13.61 20.89 -48.08
N MET A 394 13.41 21.79 -47.14
CA MET A 394 12.29 21.74 -46.19
C MET A 394 10.88 21.96 -46.80
N ASP A 395 10.79 22.29 -48.08
CA ASP A 395 9.52 22.53 -48.78
C ASP A 395 8.67 21.25 -48.89
N CYS A 396 9.29 20.06 -48.78
CA CYS A 396 8.58 18.79 -48.72
C CYS A 396 7.61 18.68 -47.54
N LEU A 397 7.83 19.44 -46.45
CA LEU A 397 6.89 19.49 -45.32
C LEU A 397 5.62 20.27 -45.67
N GLN A 398 5.67 21.21 -46.63
CA GLN A 398 4.51 22.01 -47.02
C GLN A 398 3.48 21.20 -47.80
N SER A 399 3.93 20.20 -48.57
CA SER A 399 3.07 19.29 -49.33
C SER A 399 2.31 18.27 -48.49
N ILE A 400 2.66 18.09 -47.21
CA ILE A 400 2.02 17.14 -46.30
C ILE A 400 0.77 17.80 -45.71
N THR A 401 -0.42 17.37 -46.11
CA THR A 401 -1.70 18.00 -45.70
C THR A 401 -2.32 17.35 -44.48
N SER A 402 -2.15 16.04 -44.31
CA SER A 402 -2.56 15.27 -43.13
C SER A 402 -1.43 14.36 -42.62
N TYR A 403 -1.65 13.70 -41.47
CA TYR A 403 -0.65 12.78 -40.91
C TYR A 403 -0.51 11.51 -41.76
N GLU A 404 -1.57 11.08 -42.46
CA GLU A 404 -1.54 9.90 -43.35
C GLU A 404 -0.61 10.08 -44.55
N ASP A 405 -0.35 11.33 -44.96
CA ASP A 405 0.55 11.67 -46.07
C ASP A 405 2.04 11.38 -45.74
N ILE A 406 2.37 11.12 -44.47
CA ILE A 406 3.75 10.87 -44.01
C ILE A 406 4.12 9.40 -44.26
N VAL A 407 5.07 9.18 -45.16
CA VAL A 407 5.61 7.84 -45.45
C VAL A 407 6.74 7.45 -44.48
N LEU A 408 6.49 6.44 -43.65
CA LEU A 408 7.51 5.83 -42.79
C LEU A 408 8.51 4.99 -43.63
N SER A 409 9.76 4.97 -43.19
CA SER A 409 10.81 4.19 -43.86
C SER A 409 10.53 2.68 -43.79
N GLU A 410 11.06 1.92 -44.75
CA GLU A 410 10.83 0.46 -44.80
C GLU A 410 11.38 -0.26 -43.57
N LYS A 411 12.49 0.24 -43.00
CA LYS A 411 13.05 -0.27 -41.74
C LYS A 411 12.06 -0.10 -40.58
N VAL A 412 11.38 1.04 -40.48
CA VAL A 412 10.41 1.30 -39.41
C VAL A 412 9.19 0.39 -39.51
N LYS A 413 8.71 0.09 -40.73
CA LYS A 413 7.60 -0.84 -40.93
C LYS A 413 7.90 -2.27 -40.45
N GLN A 414 9.18 -2.66 -40.36
CA GLN A 414 9.55 -4.00 -39.89
C GLN A 414 9.33 -4.19 -38.38
N PHE A 415 9.24 -3.13 -37.59
CA PHE A 415 9.05 -3.22 -36.13
C PHE A 415 7.89 -2.38 -35.58
N ALA A 416 7.32 -1.45 -36.35
CA ALA A 416 6.10 -0.73 -35.95
C ALA A 416 4.98 -1.73 -35.61
N GLU A 417 4.16 -1.40 -34.60
CA GLU A 417 3.08 -2.25 -34.06
C GLU A 417 3.52 -3.58 -33.43
N LYS A 418 4.82 -3.88 -33.39
CA LYS A 418 5.32 -5.12 -32.78
C LYS A 418 5.52 -4.97 -31.28
N THR A 419 5.39 -6.10 -30.59
CA THR A 419 5.88 -6.29 -29.23
C THR A 419 6.96 -7.38 -29.27
N LEU A 420 8.12 -7.12 -28.66
CA LEU A 420 9.21 -8.09 -28.54
C LEU A 420 9.43 -8.43 -27.07
N LEU A 421 9.60 -9.72 -26.79
CA LEU A 421 9.82 -10.29 -25.47
C LEU A 421 11.19 -10.97 -25.45
N TYR A 422 12.06 -10.59 -24.53
CA TYR A 422 13.38 -11.17 -24.31
C TYR A 422 13.41 -11.90 -22.98
N ILE A 423 13.91 -13.14 -22.96
CA ILE A 423 13.76 -14.05 -21.82
C ILE A 423 15.08 -14.74 -21.49
N GLY A 424 15.52 -14.64 -20.24
CA GLY A 424 16.69 -15.34 -19.71
C GLY A 424 16.50 -16.85 -19.57
N GLY A 425 17.60 -17.58 -19.55
CA GLY A 425 17.60 -19.03 -19.42
C GLY A 425 17.40 -19.53 -17.97
N GLY A 426 17.56 -18.66 -16.96
CA GLY A 426 17.37 -19.01 -15.54
C GLY A 426 18.51 -19.85 -14.96
N LYS A 427 19.64 -19.99 -15.66
CA LYS A 427 20.76 -20.88 -15.28
C LYS A 427 21.98 -20.11 -14.76
N GLU A 428 22.29 -18.98 -15.39
CA GLU A 428 23.49 -18.18 -15.13
C GLU A 428 23.11 -16.70 -14.96
N LEU A 429 23.00 -16.26 -13.70
CA LEU A 429 22.61 -14.91 -13.31
C LEU A 429 23.40 -13.82 -14.06
N ALA A 430 24.73 -13.93 -14.06
CA ALA A 430 25.60 -12.93 -14.69
C ALA A 430 25.42 -12.83 -16.21
N LYS A 431 25.25 -13.97 -16.92
CA LYS A 431 25.02 -13.97 -18.37
C LYS A 431 23.67 -13.38 -18.72
N ASP A 432 22.60 -13.83 -18.05
CA ASP A 432 21.25 -13.31 -18.27
C ASP A 432 21.19 -11.78 -18.00
N ARG A 433 21.86 -11.31 -16.92
CA ARG A 433 22.00 -9.89 -16.58
C ARG A 433 22.74 -9.11 -17.68
N LEU A 434 23.91 -9.59 -18.10
CA LEU A 434 24.74 -8.89 -19.09
C LEU A 434 24.09 -8.86 -20.47
N ALA A 435 23.45 -9.95 -20.90
CA ALA A 435 22.62 -9.99 -22.09
C ALA A 435 21.56 -8.88 -22.05
N LEU A 436 20.80 -8.82 -20.95
CA LEU A 436 19.74 -7.83 -20.79
C LEU A 436 20.30 -6.41 -20.76
N LYS A 437 21.41 -6.18 -20.03
CA LYS A 437 22.11 -4.88 -19.98
C LYS A 437 22.57 -4.45 -21.38
N LYS A 438 23.13 -5.35 -22.18
CA LYS A 438 23.59 -5.08 -23.55
C LYS A 438 22.45 -4.72 -24.48
N ILE A 439 21.35 -5.48 -24.45
CA ILE A 439 20.14 -5.17 -25.23
C ILE A 439 19.55 -3.84 -24.78
N LEU A 440 19.44 -3.61 -23.47
CA LEU A 440 18.87 -2.38 -22.94
C LEU A 440 19.74 -1.17 -23.31
N ARG A 441 21.08 -1.29 -23.29
CA ARG A 441 22.00 -0.27 -23.83
C ARG A 441 21.74 -0.03 -25.32
N GLY A 442 21.67 -1.07 -26.15
CA GLY A 442 21.35 -0.96 -27.58
C GLY A 442 19.93 -0.43 -27.86
N LEU A 443 19.05 -0.43 -26.87
CA LEU A 443 17.74 0.21 -26.96
C LEU A 443 17.73 1.63 -26.43
N THR A 444 18.71 2.08 -25.64
CA THR A 444 18.62 3.35 -24.86
C THR A 444 19.82 4.29 -24.99
N SER A 445 20.97 3.84 -25.50
CA SER A 445 22.23 4.62 -25.67
C SER A 445 22.98 4.27 -26.97
N SER A 446 23.54 5.28 -27.63
CA SER A 446 24.21 5.17 -28.95
C SER A 446 25.74 4.95 -28.86
N GLN A 447 26.28 4.68 -27.67
CA GLN A 447 27.72 4.74 -27.40
C GLN A 447 28.53 3.47 -27.75
N ASP A 448 27.88 2.31 -27.89
CA ASP A 448 28.58 1.02 -28.00
C ASP A 448 28.42 0.34 -29.39
N GLU A 449 27.81 1.00 -30.39
CA GLU A 449 27.57 0.41 -31.71
C GLU A 449 28.53 0.91 -32.80
N ASP A 450 28.96 -0.02 -33.67
CA ASP A 450 29.75 0.28 -34.87
C ASP A 450 29.09 1.38 -35.71
N HIS A 451 29.88 2.39 -36.11
CA HIS A 451 29.41 3.57 -36.85
C HIS A 451 28.63 3.25 -38.14
N ASN A 452 28.73 2.02 -38.67
CA ASN A 452 28.06 1.57 -39.89
C ASN A 452 26.55 1.29 -39.72
N ASP A 453 26.02 1.12 -38.50
CA ASP A 453 24.58 0.82 -38.26
C ASP A 453 23.79 1.90 -37.50
N LYS A 454 24.43 3.06 -37.27
CA LYS A 454 23.89 4.21 -36.53
C LYS A 454 22.48 4.67 -36.98
N ASN A 455 22.20 4.57 -38.28
CA ASN A 455 20.88 4.92 -38.81
C ASN A 455 19.80 3.90 -38.40
N THR A 456 20.12 2.60 -38.45
CA THR A 456 19.19 1.53 -38.04
C THR A 456 18.86 1.64 -36.56
N TYR A 457 19.87 1.92 -35.74
CA TYR A 457 19.75 2.20 -34.31
C TYR A 457 18.81 3.38 -34.02
N ASN A 458 19.06 4.53 -34.65
CA ASN A 458 18.25 5.75 -34.44
C ASN A 458 16.78 5.54 -34.82
N CYS A 459 16.51 4.81 -35.92
CA CYS A 459 15.14 4.45 -36.33
C CYS A 459 14.43 3.64 -35.23
N ARG A 460 15.09 2.58 -34.74
CA ARG A 460 14.50 1.63 -33.78
C ARG A 460 14.16 2.33 -32.49
N VAL A 461 15.10 3.09 -31.97
CA VAL A 461 14.99 3.79 -30.69
C VAL A 461 13.93 4.90 -30.73
N ALA A 462 13.83 5.66 -31.83
CA ALA A 462 12.82 6.70 -32.00
C ALA A 462 11.36 6.17 -32.07
N ALA A 463 11.20 4.86 -32.32
CA ALA A 463 9.90 4.20 -32.44
C ALA A 463 9.48 3.41 -31.19
N ILE A 464 10.31 3.36 -30.15
CA ILE A 464 9.96 2.68 -28.90
C ILE A 464 8.90 3.50 -28.16
N LYS A 465 7.83 2.81 -27.75
CA LYS A 465 6.73 3.35 -26.95
C LYS A 465 6.96 3.09 -25.46
N GLU A 466 7.26 1.85 -25.10
CA GLU A 466 7.40 1.42 -23.71
C GLU A 466 8.47 0.33 -23.57
N ILE A 467 9.27 0.41 -22.51
CA ILE A 467 10.17 -0.65 -22.09
C ILE A 467 9.78 -1.13 -20.70
N VAL A 468 9.52 -2.43 -20.55
CA VAL A 468 9.27 -3.07 -19.25
C VAL A 468 10.35 -4.11 -18.98
N VAL A 469 11.13 -3.91 -17.93
CA VAL A 469 12.23 -4.78 -17.50
C VAL A 469 11.80 -5.57 -16.27
N TYR A 470 11.98 -6.89 -16.32
CA TYR A 470 11.71 -7.80 -15.22
C TYR A 470 13.05 -8.29 -14.66
N ILE A 471 13.27 -8.09 -13.36
CA ILE A 471 14.56 -8.33 -12.71
C ILE A 471 14.34 -9.15 -11.42
N PRO A 472 15.20 -10.15 -11.13
CA PRO A 472 15.20 -10.89 -9.85
C PRO A 472 15.80 -10.01 -8.74
N SER A 473 15.06 -9.00 -8.31
CA SER A 473 15.47 -8.03 -7.29
C SER A 473 14.40 -7.91 -6.21
N LYS A 474 14.81 -8.11 -4.95
CA LYS A 474 13.93 -8.13 -3.78
C LYS A 474 13.28 -6.78 -3.50
N ILE A 475 13.88 -5.67 -3.93
CA ILE A 475 13.23 -4.35 -3.81
C ILE A 475 12.00 -4.23 -4.72
N LEU A 476 11.91 -5.00 -5.81
CA LEU A 476 10.80 -4.95 -6.77
C LEU A 476 9.63 -5.87 -6.41
N TYR A 477 9.70 -6.64 -5.32
CA TYR A 477 8.62 -7.55 -4.91
C TYR A 477 7.30 -6.79 -4.70
N ASN A 478 6.29 -7.07 -5.53
CA ASN A 478 5.00 -6.35 -5.61
C ASN A 478 5.11 -4.82 -5.75
N LYS A 479 6.26 -4.34 -6.23
CA LYS A 479 6.52 -2.94 -6.55
C LYS A 479 6.74 -2.81 -8.06
N GLU A 480 6.30 -1.71 -8.64
CA GLU A 480 6.64 -1.32 -10.00
C GLU A 480 7.29 0.04 -9.97
N ILE A 481 8.58 0.13 -10.35
CA ILE A 481 9.29 1.40 -10.39
C ILE A 481 9.28 1.91 -11.83
N MET A 482 8.64 3.04 -12.06
CA MET A 482 8.63 3.75 -13.33
C MET A 482 9.71 4.82 -13.31
N GLU A 483 10.85 4.53 -13.93
CA GLU A 483 11.86 5.55 -14.18
C GLU A 483 11.38 6.44 -15.32
N MET A 484 11.16 7.71 -14.99
CA MET A 484 10.71 8.72 -15.94
C MET A 484 11.80 9.07 -16.95
N PRO A 485 11.44 9.44 -18.19
CA PRO A 485 12.40 9.94 -19.15
C PRO A 485 13.04 11.21 -18.63
N GLY A 486 14.21 11.51 -19.18
CA GLY A 486 14.82 12.78 -18.90
C GLY A 486 14.20 13.91 -19.71
N SER A 487 13.93 15.06 -19.10
CA SER A 487 13.59 16.29 -19.82
C SER A 487 14.84 17.03 -20.32
N ASP A 488 14.88 17.26 -21.63
CA ASP A 488 15.50 18.45 -22.21
C ASP A 488 14.31 19.35 -22.57
N ASN A 489 14.26 20.62 -22.11
CA ASN A 489 13.15 21.62 -22.20
C ASN A 489 12.34 21.72 -23.54
N SER A 490 12.72 20.98 -24.57
CA SER A 490 12.22 21.01 -25.93
C SER A 490 11.30 19.85 -26.34
N ASP A 491 11.20 18.79 -25.53
CA ASP A 491 10.53 17.55 -25.93
C ASP A 491 9.15 17.37 -25.27
N SER A 492 8.09 17.67 -26.02
CA SER A 492 6.70 17.47 -25.60
C SER A 492 6.35 16.01 -25.31
N LEU A 493 7.01 15.05 -25.96
CA LEU A 493 6.72 13.63 -25.76
C LEU A 493 7.25 13.13 -24.41
N SER A 494 8.46 13.54 -24.02
CA SER A 494 8.98 13.27 -22.67
C SER A 494 8.09 13.85 -21.58
N MET A 495 7.53 15.06 -21.81
CA MET A 495 6.60 15.69 -20.87
C MET A 495 5.29 14.91 -20.75
N HIS A 496 4.72 14.47 -21.87
CA HIS A 496 3.53 13.60 -21.87
C HIS A 496 3.78 12.29 -21.12
N PHE A 497 4.94 11.66 -21.32
CA PHE A 497 5.28 10.44 -20.59
C PHE A 497 5.49 10.63 -19.09
N ILE A 498 5.99 11.80 -18.66
CA ILE A 498 6.07 12.18 -17.25
C ILE A 498 4.66 12.34 -16.68
N GLU A 499 3.76 13.02 -17.39
CA GLU A 499 2.36 13.19 -17.00
C GLU A 499 1.61 11.85 -16.91
N ASP A 500 1.72 11.00 -17.94
CA ASP A 500 1.16 9.64 -17.94
C ASP A 500 1.67 8.79 -16.77
N ALA A 501 2.94 8.94 -16.41
CA ALA A 501 3.54 8.22 -15.29
C ALA A 501 2.99 8.73 -13.96
N LEU A 502 2.82 10.05 -13.81
CA LEU A 502 2.23 10.67 -12.62
C LEU A 502 0.75 10.28 -12.45
N ASP A 503 -0.01 10.12 -13.53
CA ASP A 503 -1.42 9.70 -13.46
C ASP A 503 -1.58 8.21 -13.09
N GLN A 504 -0.52 7.42 -13.20
CA GLN A 504 -0.53 5.98 -12.95
C GLN A 504 0.02 5.56 -11.58
N VAL A 505 0.59 6.46 -10.77
CA VAL A 505 1.25 6.09 -9.51
C VAL A 505 0.26 5.97 -8.35
N ASP A 506 0.47 4.94 -7.52
CA ASP A 506 -0.36 4.67 -6.34
C ASP A 506 0.15 5.42 -5.08
N GLY A 507 1.23 6.19 -5.18
CA GLY A 507 1.88 6.87 -4.06
C GLY A 507 3.33 6.44 -3.89
N VAL A 508 4.17 7.42 -3.51
CA VAL A 508 5.64 7.44 -3.52
C VAL A 508 6.25 7.91 -4.84
N PHE A 509 6.48 9.22 -4.87
CA PHE A 509 7.32 9.91 -5.84
C PHE A 509 8.77 9.93 -5.30
N PHE A 510 9.75 9.43 -6.05
CA PHE A 510 11.15 9.46 -5.65
C PHE A 510 11.90 10.54 -6.41
N MET A 511 12.52 11.45 -5.67
CA MET A 511 13.38 12.50 -6.21
C MET A 511 14.81 12.25 -5.76
N SER A 512 15.73 12.03 -6.69
CA SER A 512 17.15 11.83 -6.36
C SER A 512 17.94 13.14 -6.35
N GLU A 513 18.81 13.36 -5.35
CA GLU A 513 19.84 14.40 -5.25
C GLU A 513 19.36 15.85 -5.39
N CYS A 514 18.58 16.37 -4.44
CA CYS A 514 18.18 17.80 -4.42
C CYS A 514 17.61 18.27 -5.78
N SER A 515 16.90 17.35 -6.44
CA SER A 515 16.45 17.54 -7.81
C SER A 515 15.24 18.45 -7.91
N PHE A 516 14.58 18.79 -6.79
CA PHE A 516 13.41 19.65 -6.85
C PHE A 516 13.83 21.09 -7.13
N LYS A 517 14.87 21.58 -6.45
CA LYS A 517 15.46 22.88 -6.78
C LYS A 517 15.93 22.97 -8.22
N LEU A 518 16.58 21.91 -8.70
CA LEU A 518 17.23 21.86 -10.01
C LEU A 518 16.28 21.46 -11.15
N ALA A 519 15.10 20.93 -10.85
CA ALA A 519 14.08 20.58 -11.84
C ALA A 519 13.64 21.81 -12.64
N GLU A 520 13.49 21.59 -13.95
CA GLU A 520 13.04 22.60 -14.88
C GLU A 520 11.64 23.12 -14.51
N GLN A 521 11.37 24.41 -14.77
CA GLN A 521 10.09 25.05 -14.43
C GLN A 521 8.88 24.33 -15.06
N GLU A 522 9.08 23.64 -16.18
CA GLU A 522 8.03 22.91 -16.89
C GLU A 522 7.68 21.59 -16.21
N VAL A 523 8.68 20.86 -15.73
CA VAL A 523 8.46 19.67 -14.88
C VAL A 523 7.74 20.08 -13.59
N LYS A 524 8.13 21.22 -12.99
CA LYS A 524 7.41 21.80 -11.83
C LYS A 524 5.95 22.15 -12.16
N LYS A 525 5.66 22.66 -13.36
CA LYS A 525 4.29 22.96 -13.82
C LYS A 525 3.47 21.70 -14.06
N ILE A 526 4.04 20.67 -14.68
CA ILE A 526 3.38 19.38 -14.90
C ILE A 526 3.06 18.73 -13.56
N LEU A 527 4.02 18.72 -12.63
CA LEU A 527 3.77 18.27 -11.26
C LEU A 527 2.60 19.03 -10.65
N ARG A 528 2.63 20.37 -10.61
CA ARG A 528 1.51 21.19 -10.06
C ARG A 528 0.14 20.83 -10.62
N ARG A 529 0.06 20.49 -11.91
CA ARG A 529 -1.21 20.23 -12.61
C ARG A 529 -1.65 18.77 -12.59
N SER A 530 -0.74 17.84 -12.28
CA SER A 530 -0.98 16.40 -12.29
C SER A 530 -2.12 15.99 -11.35
N GLU A 531 -2.85 14.95 -11.73
CA GLU A 531 -3.89 14.37 -10.88
C GLU A 531 -3.29 13.79 -9.59
N PHE A 532 -2.04 13.30 -9.64
CA PHE A 532 -1.27 12.89 -8.46
C PHE A 532 -1.19 14.01 -7.42
N MET A 533 -0.75 15.21 -7.81
CA MET A 533 -0.59 16.32 -6.85
C MET A 533 -1.94 16.78 -6.29
N LYS A 534 -3.01 16.78 -7.10
CA LYS A 534 -4.38 17.07 -6.63
C LYS A 534 -4.85 16.01 -5.64
N ALA A 535 -4.62 14.74 -5.93
CA ALA A 535 -5.00 13.62 -5.07
C ALA A 535 -4.20 13.59 -3.77
N TRP A 536 -2.92 13.97 -3.82
CA TRP A 536 -2.04 14.12 -2.66
C TRP A 536 -2.51 15.26 -1.75
N LYS A 537 -2.78 16.45 -2.29
CA LYS A 537 -3.36 17.57 -1.51
C LYS A 537 -4.68 17.18 -0.83
N LYS A 538 -5.51 16.39 -1.51
CA LYS A 538 -6.81 15.95 -0.99
C LYS A 538 -6.68 14.88 0.11
N ASN A 539 -5.70 13.99 0.01
CA ASN A 539 -5.47 12.90 0.97
C ASN A 539 -3.97 12.73 1.25
N PRO A 540 -3.35 13.58 2.08
CA PRO A 540 -1.90 13.54 2.32
C PRO A 540 -1.43 12.20 2.87
N GLU A 541 -2.24 11.57 3.73
CA GLU A 541 -1.98 10.27 4.33
C GLU A 541 -1.90 9.13 3.30
N LEU A 542 -2.44 9.35 2.11
CA LEU A 542 -2.47 8.37 1.05
C LEU A 542 -1.25 8.48 0.12
N TYR A 543 -0.57 9.60 0.04
CA TYR A 543 0.53 9.73 -0.92
C TYR A 543 1.78 10.14 -0.18
N ALA A 544 2.88 9.47 -0.47
CA ALA A 544 4.15 9.90 0.06
C ALA A 544 5.05 10.46 -1.03
N LEU A 545 5.95 11.34 -0.62
CA LEU A 545 7.09 11.78 -1.41
C LEU A 545 8.34 11.31 -0.70
N MET A 546 9.27 10.70 -1.42
CA MET A 546 10.55 10.29 -0.88
C MET A 546 11.69 11.05 -1.56
N LEU A 547 12.33 11.92 -0.80
CA LEU A 547 13.54 12.62 -1.22
C LEU A 547 14.75 11.77 -0.86
N LEU A 548 15.52 11.38 -1.87
CA LEU A 548 16.71 10.54 -1.76
C LEU A 548 17.94 11.35 -2.10
N THR A 549 18.96 11.37 -1.25
CA THR A 549 20.26 12.00 -1.59
C THR A 549 21.39 10.99 -1.54
N TYR A 550 22.37 11.16 -2.43
CA TYR A 550 23.58 10.33 -2.51
C TYR A 550 24.85 11.21 -2.41
N PRO A 551 25.29 11.51 -1.18
CA PRO A 551 26.40 12.45 -0.93
C PRO A 551 27.76 12.02 -1.49
N GLU A 552 28.04 10.71 -1.55
CA GLU A 552 29.37 10.17 -1.93
C GLU A 552 29.73 10.35 -3.42
N LYS A 553 28.81 10.92 -4.21
CA LYS A 553 29.10 11.41 -5.58
C LYS A 553 30.06 12.61 -5.57
N ASP A 554 30.07 13.41 -4.51
CA ASP A 554 31.02 14.50 -4.31
C ASP A 554 32.31 13.94 -3.70
N SER A 555 33.44 14.23 -4.35
CA SER A 555 34.78 13.81 -3.89
C SER A 555 35.12 14.26 -2.46
N ASN A 556 34.45 15.30 -1.96
CA ASN A 556 34.61 15.78 -0.59
C ASN A 556 33.94 14.90 0.48
N TYR A 557 33.03 14.01 0.06
CA TYR A 557 32.24 13.16 0.95
C TYR A 557 32.49 11.68 0.67
N GLN A 558 33.77 11.30 0.55
CA GLN A 558 34.23 9.92 0.46
C GLN A 558 34.71 9.48 1.85
N PHE A 559 34.06 8.48 2.45
CA PHE A 559 34.28 8.11 3.86
C PHE A 559 34.98 6.76 4.01
N ARG A 560 35.80 6.64 5.05
CA ARG A 560 36.33 5.38 5.56
C ARG A 560 35.63 4.99 6.86
N LYS A 561 35.85 3.76 7.33
CA LYS A 561 35.30 3.27 8.60
C LYS A 561 35.65 4.17 9.79
N GLU A 562 36.80 4.86 9.75
CA GLU A 562 37.25 5.75 10.83
C GLU A 562 36.61 7.15 10.79
N ASP A 563 35.85 7.50 9.74
CA ASP A 563 35.32 8.86 9.52
C ASP A 563 33.96 9.13 10.20
N VAL A 564 33.62 8.40 11.28
CA VAL A 564 32.34 8.51 12.04
C VAL A 564 31.96 9.94 12.40
N VAL A 565 32.94 10.74 12.82
CA VAL A 565 32.70 12.15 13.17
C VAL A 565 32.34 12.98 11.93
N LYS A 566 32.98 12.75 10.79
CA LYS A 566 32.67 13.47 9.54
C LYS A 566 31.31 13.07 8.98
N MET A 567 30.89 11.82 9.16
CA MET A 567 29.56 11.36 8.78
C MET A 567 28.46 12.04 9.61
N LYS A 568 28.63 12.18 10.93
CA LYS A 568 27.69 12.95 11.79
C LYS A 568 27.58 14.41 11.33
N ILE A 569 28.67 15.01 10.88
CA ILE A 569 28.68 16.38 10.33
C ILE A 569 27.97 16.43 8.97
N LEU A 570 28.21 15.45 8.09
CA LEU A 570 27.51 15.35 6.80
C LEU A 570 26.00 15.20 7.02
N GLU A 571 25.58 14.31 7.92
CA GLU A 571 24.17 14.11 8.25
C GLU A 571 23.49 15.43 8.65
N THR A 572 24.16 16.24 9.46
CA THR A 572 23.66 17.57 9.85
C THR A 572 23.52 18.49 8.63
N LYS A 573 24.56 18.58 7.77
CA LYS A 573 24.53 19.40 6.54
C LYS A 573 23.48 18.94 5.53
N GLU A 574 23.28 17.63 5.39
CA GLU A 574 22.27 17.06 4.51
C GLU A 574 20.87 17.31 5.07
N ASN A 575 20.69 17.28 6.39
CA ASN A 575 19.42 17.69 7.01
C ASN A 575 19.10 19.17 6.78
N ASP A 576 20.10 20.05 6.78
CA ASP A 576 19.91 21.47 6.43
C ASP A 576 19.50 21.63 4.96
N ARG A 577 20.26 21.02 4.03
CA ARG A 577 19.94 21.01 2.58
C ARG A 577 18.53 20.46 2.31
N ARG A 578 18.19 19.38 3.00
CA ARG A 578 16.87 18.73 2.95
C ARG A 578 15.77 19.68 3.40
N SER A 579 16.00 20.44 4.46
CA SER A 579 15.01 21.39 4.97
C SER A 579 14.71 22.48 3.92
N THR A 580 15.74 22.95 3.20
CA THR A 580 15.58 23.87 2.07
C THR A 580 14.80 23.27 0.89
N GLU A 581 15.11 22.03 0.47
CA GLU A 581 14.36 21.35 -0.60
C GLU A 581 12.89 21.11 -0.22
N LEU A 582 12.65 20.74 1.05
CA LEU A 582 11.31 20.59 1.59
C LEU A 582 10.55 21.92 1.57
N GLU A 583 11.18 23.04 1.93
CA GLU A 583 10.56 24.37 1.82
C GLU A 583 10.20 24.73 0.38
N GLU A 584 11.10 24.49 -0.59
CA GLU A 584 10.79 24.76 -2.00
C GLU A 584 9.61 23.93 -2.52
N LEU A 585 9.55 22.66 -2.11
CA LEU A 585 8.43 21.78 -2.43
C LEU A 585 7.14 22.23 -1.72
N LYS A 586 7.22 22.61 -0.44
CA LYS A 586 6.09 23.16 0.33
C LYS A 586 5.51 24.38 -0.38
N ASN A 587 6.36 25.28 -0.87
CA ASN A 587 5.95 26.44 -1.65
C ASN A 587 5.25 26.05 -2.97
N LEU A 588 5.60 24.92 -3.58
CA LEU A 588 4.89 24.37 -4.75
C LEU A 588 3.54 23.75 -4.36
N LEU A 589 3.43 23.21 -3.15
CA LEU A 589 2.23 22.58 -2.61
C LEU A 589 1.22 23.60 -2.04
N HIS A 590 1.65 24.82 -1.70
CA HIS A 590 0.79 25.86 -1.10
C HIS A 590 -0.36 26.28 -2.03
N PRO A 591 -1.56 26.59 -1.48
CA PRO A 591 -2.73 27.00 -2.26
C PRO A 591 -2.56 28.36 -2.99
N ASP A 592 -1.70 29.25 -2.49
CA ASP A 592 -1.63 30.64 -2.94
C ASP A 592 -0.72 30.91 -4.16
N SER A 593 -0.23 29.87 -4.85
CA SER A 593 0.56 30.10 -6.07
C SER A 593 -0.28 30.29 -7.33
N ASP A 594 -1.60 30.11 -7.24
CA ASP A 594 -2.55 30.28 -8.34
C ASP A 594 -3.32 31.60 -8.16
N SER A 595 -2.73 32.69 -8.66
CA SER A 595 -3.48 33.89 -9.00
C SER A 595 -4.24 33.66 -10.32
N ASP A 596 -5.13 32.68 -10.35
CA ASP A 596 -6.21 32.58 -11.33
C ASP A 596 -7.41 31.96 -10.62
N SER A 597 -8.37 32.83 -10.33
CA SER A 597 -9.65 32.58 -9.68
C SER A 597 -10.41 31.40 -10.29
N ASP A 598 -10.72 30.39 -9.47
CA ASP A 598 -12.06 29.80 -9.30
C ASP A 598 -11.95 28.40 -8.65
N SER A 599 -11.97 28.33 -7.31
CA SER A 599 -12.39 27.10 -6.64
C SER A 599 -12.94 27.35 -5.23
N ASP A 600 -14.25 27.17 -5.09
CA ASP A 600 -15.03 27.14 -3.85
C ASP A 600 -14.72 25.88 -3.01
N PHE A 601 -13.53 25.78 -2.42
CA PHE A 601 -13.21 24.72 -1.46
C PHE A 601 -12.65 25.30 -0.15
N ASP A 602 -13.52 25.41 0.84
CA ASP A 602 -13.25 25.84 2.21
C ASP A 602 -12.59 24.69 2.98
N PHE A 603 -11.26 24.61 2.97
CA PHE A 603 -10.49 23.71 3.84
C PHE A 603 -10.25 24.39 5.19
N GLY A 604 -10.29 23.60 6.27
CA GLY A 604 -9.97 24.06 7.64
C GLY A 604 -8.57 24.67 7.74
N SER A 605 -8.30 25.33 8.87
CA SER A 605 -7.10 26.14 9.14
C SER A 605 -5.82 25.65 8.47
N GLU A 606 -5.14 26.54 7.75
CA GLU A 606 -3.89 26.30 7.00
C GLU A 606 -2.81 25.53 7.78
N SER A 607 -2.81 25.62 9.11
CA SER A 607 -1.89 24.89 10.00
C SER A 607 -2.04 23.37 9.91
N ASP A 608 -3.25 22.85 9.76
CA ASP A 608 -3.51 21.41 9.91
C ASP A 608 -3.17 20.65 8.60
N LEU A 609 -3.31 21.32 7.45
CA LEU A 609 -2.94 20.77 6.15
C LEU A 609 -1.40 20.67 6.02
N SER A 610 -0.68 21.68 6.53
CA SER A 610 0.79 21.71 6.60
C SER A 610 1.35 20.54 7.41
N ASP A 611 0.82 20.29 8.60
CA ASP A 611 1.32 19.24 9.49
C ASP A 611 1.02 17.82 8.95
N THR A 612 -0.08 17.66 8.22
CA THR A 612 -0.46 16.37 7.62
C THR A 612 0.35 16.09 6.34
N LEU A 613 0.64 17.13 5.54
CA LEU A 613 1.57 17.05 4.42
C LEU A 613 2.99 16.72 4.89
N ASP A 614 3.42 17.28 6.02
CA ASP A 614 4.76 17.02 6.60
C ASP A 614 4.96 15.55 6.99
N LYS A 615 3.90 14.87 7.45
CA LYS A 615 3.93 13.43 7.74
C LYS A 615 4.01 12.56 6.49
N SER A 616 3.63 13.12 5.34
CA SER A 616 3.59 12.42 4.05
C SER A 616 4.87 12.61 3.21
N VAL A 617 5.71 13.59 3.55
CA VAL A 617 7.01 13.76 2.91
C VAL A 617 8.11 13.07 3.71
N PHE A 618 8.58 11.95 3.18
CA PHE A 618 9.76 11.28 3.66
C PHE A 618 11.01 11.82 2.99
N SER A 619 12.06 11.96 3.77
CA SER A 619 13.38 12.21 3.26
C SER A 619 14.34 11.23 3.91
N THR A 620 15.27 10.71 3.10
CA THR A 620 16.36 9.88 3.58
C THR A 620 17.57 10.13 2.70
N TYR A 621 18.70 10.47 3.30
CA TYR A 621 19.97 10.36 2.60
C TYR A 621 20.40 8.91 2.67
N VAL A 622 21.11 8.46 1.65
CA VAL A 622 21.62 7.09 1.60
C VAL A 622 23.10 7.19 1.28
N LEU A 623 23.90 6.51 2.09
CA LEU A 623 25.32 6.28 1.91
C LEU A 623 25.51 4.79 1.57
N PRO A 624 25.02 4.38 0.39
CA PRO A 624 24.94 2.98 0.01
C PRO A 624 26.32 2.35 -0.16
N ILE A 625 27.33 3.14 -0.53
CA ILE A 625 28.70 2.68 -0.57
C ILE A 625 29.15 2.34 0.86
N LEU A 626 28.84 3.12 1.90
CA LEU A 626 29.17 2.75 3.29
C LEU A 626 28.43 1.50 3.81
N HIS A 627 27.21 1.20 3.38
CA HIS A 627 26.59 -0.10 3.70
C HIS A 627 27.36 -1.28 3.11
N THR A 628 28.03 -1.03 2.00
CA THR A 628 28.85 -1.98 1.29
C THR A 628 30.22 -2.18 2.00
N SER A 629 30.64 -1.27 2.89
CA SER A 629 31.85 -1.42 3.72
C SER A 629 31.70 -2.44 4.86
N ILE A 630 30.47 -2.79 5.23
CA ILE A 630 30.17 -3.92 6.13
C ILE A 630 30.44 -5.26 5.43
N GLN A 631 30.49 -5.29 4.11
CA GLN A 631 30.71 -6.49 3.30
C GLN A 631 32.18 -6.94 3.27
N ALA A 632 33.12 -6.04 3.57
CA ALA A 632 34.56 -6.32 3.58
C ALA A 632 35.02 -7.24 4.75
N GLN A 633 34.09 -7.78 5.52
CA GLN A 633 34.34 -8.57 6.72
C GLN A 633 34.31 -10.07 6.38
N GLU A 634 35.40 -10.57 5.80
CA GLU A 634 35.62 -12.02 5.63
C GLU A 634 36.07 -12.66 6.95
N GLY A 635 35.53 -13.84 7.28
CA GLY A 635 36.17 -14.77 8.23
C GLY A 635 35.67 -14.83 9.67
N LYS A 636 34.78 -13.92 10.11
CA LYS A 636 33.91 -14.02 11.31
C LYS A 636 33.00 -12.78 11.34
N PRO A 637 31.84 -12.79 10.65
CA PRO A 637 31.03 -11.59 10.38
C PRO A 637 30.64 -10.83 11.64
N HIS A 638 30.42 -11.51 12.77
CA HIS A 638 29.75 -10.91 13.93
C HIS A 638 30.62 -10.04 14.83
N LYS A 639 31.90 -10.36 15.04
CA LYS A 639 32.78 -9.43 15.79
C LYS A 639 32.95 -8.12 15.04
N VAL A 640 33.17 -8.21 13.73
CA VAL A 640 33.41 -7.03 12.91
C VAL A 640 32.10 -6.26 12.65
N LEU A 641 30.94 -6.92 12.58
CA LEU A 641 29.62 -6.26 12.55
C LEU A 641 29.32 -5.54 13.87
N THR A 642 29.61 -6.15 15.01
CA THR A 642 29.49 -5.53 16.34
C THR A 642 30.41 -4.31 16.44
N ASP A 643 31.66 -4.41 15.98
CA ASP A 643 32.64 -3.32 15.96
C ASP A 643 32.22 -2.13 15.06
N ASN A 644 31.28 -2.34 14.13
CA ASN A 644 30.83 -1.33 13.17
C ASN A 644 29.31 -1.05 13.25
N ALA A 645 28.63 -1.46 14.34
CA ALA A 645 27.18 -1.30 14.49
C ALA A 645 26.71 0.17 14.54
N GLU A 646 27.51 1.06 15.14
CA GLU A 646 27.24 2.52 15.11
C GLU A 646 27.38 3.08 13.69
N PHE A 647 28.35 2.58 12.92
CA PHE A 647 28.61 2.99 11.54
C PHE A 647 27.47 2.56 10.58
N LEU A 648 26.92 1.35 10.75
CA LEU A 648 25.77 0.82 10.00
C LEU A 648 24.52 1.73 10.03
N LYS A 649 24.28 2.40 11.17
CA LYS A 649 23.12 3.28 11.38
C LYS A 649 23.12 4.49 10.44
N TYR A 650 24.29 4.93 9.98
CA TYR A 650 24.44 6.13 9.14
C TYR A 650 24.31 5.86 7.64
N THR A 651 24.10 4.60 7.23
CA THR A 651 24.07 4.23 5.80
C THR A 651 22.77 4.57 5.08
N GLY A 652 21.67 4.78 5.81
CA GLY A 652 20.37 5.21 5.25
C GLY A 652 19.56 4.15 4.47
N ILE A 653 20.15 3.04 4.02
CA ILE A 653 19.44 1.97 3.27
C ILE A 653 18.39 1.28 4.12
N HIS A 654 18.71 0.96 5.37
CA HIS A 654 17.79 0.30 6.28
C HIS A 654 16.55 1.17 6.54
N ASN A 655 16.75 2.47 6.79
CA ASN A 655 15.64 3.44 6.94
C ASN A 655 14.84 3.60 5.64
N LEU A 656 15.50 3.59 4.48
CA LEU A 656 14.84 3.65 3.18
C LEU A 656 13.90 2.45 2.99
N ILE A 657 14.40 1.23 3.18
CA ILE A 657 13.61 0.00 2.99
C ILE A 657 12.45 -0.03 3.99
N ILE A 658 12.68 0.27 5.28
CA ILE A 658 11.60 0.35 6.28
C ILE A 658 10.53 1.36 5.87
N LYS A 659 10.93 2.59 5.51
CA LYS A 659 9.95 3.62 5.10
C LYS A 659 9.16 3.20 3.87
N LEU A 660 9.80 2.51 2.92
CA LEU A 660 9.12 1.99 1.73
C LEU A 660 8.17 0.87 2.06
N ASP A 661 8.59 -0.10 2.85
CA ASP A 661 7.74 -1.22 3.24
C ASP A 661 6.57 -0.70 4.12
N THR A 662 6.82 0.10 5.16
CA THR A 662 5.75 0.68 6.01
C THR A 662 4.75 1.52 5.22
N PHE A 663 5.21 2.29 4.23
CA PHE A 663 4.28 2.97 3.34
C PHE A 663 3.47 1.97 2.52
N ILE A 664 4.08 0.90 2.03
CA ILE A 664 3.39 -0.10 1.23
C ILE A 664 2.39 -0.91 2.06
N SER A 665 2.69 -1.33 3.29
CA SER A 665 1.74 -2.06 4.15
C SER A 665 0.50 -1.24 4.44
N THR A 666 0.66 0.01 4.88
CA THR A 666 -0.47 0.93 5.14
C THR A 666 -1.38 1.15 3.92
N ARG A 667 -0.92 0.79 2.71
CA ARG A 667 -1.62 0.93 1.42
C ARG A 667 -2.04 -0.41 0.84
N ALA A 668 -1.37 -1.50 1.22
CA ALA A 668 -1.81 -2.85 0.93
C ALA A 668 -3.21 -2.98 1.53
N PRO A 669 -4.11 -3.77 0.92
CA PRO A 669 -5.47 -3.92 1.42
C PRO A 669 -5.47 -4.71 2.75
N GLU A 670 -4.97 -4.11 3.83
CA GLU A 670 -4.87 -4.66 5.20
C GLU A 670 -6.25 -5.13 5.71
N TYR A 671 -7.33 -4.64 5.13
CA TYR A 671 -8.70 -4.95 5.55
C TYR A 671 -9.52 -5.75 4.53
N SER A 672 -8.96 -6.18 3.39
CA SER A 672 -9.73 -6.94 2.40
C SER A 672 -9.37 -8.41 2.37
N SER A 673 -8.09 -8.80 2.41
CA SER A 673 -7.70 -10.21 2.34
C SER A 673 -7.93 -10.94 3.66
N GLU A 674 -7.47 -10.38 4.78
CA GLU A 674 -7.70 -10.95 6.13
C GLU A 674 -9.18 -10.97 6.49
N VAL A 675 -9.93 -9.93 6.14
CA VAL A 675 -11.38 -9.85 6.34
C VAL A 675 -12.12 -10.75 5.35
N LYS A 676 -11.70 -10.92 4.09
CA LYS A 676 -12.26 -11.92 3.16
C LYS A 676 -11.97 -13.34 3.65
N VAL A 677 -10.77 -13.59 4.15
CA VAL A 677 -10.37 -14.88 4.72
C VAL A 677 -11.20 -15.17 5.98
N LEU A 678 -11.24 -14.24 6.92
CA LEU A 678 -12.05 -14.37 8.13
C LEU A 678 -13.55 -14.36 7.83
N SER A 679 -14.04 -13.66 6.81
CA SER A 679 -15.46 -13.69 6.43
C SER A 679 -15.83 -15.03 5.83
N VAL A 680 -15.03 -15.57 4.90
CA VAL A 680 -15.24 -16.91 4.33
C VAL A 680 -15.16 -18.00 5.41
N LEU A 681 -14.27 -17.85 6.41
CA LEU A 681 -14.11 -18.80 7.51
C LEU A 681 -15.10 -18.59 8.67
N ASN A 682 -15.60 -17.37 8.91
CA ASN A 682 -16.69 -17.09 9.85
C ASN A 682 -18.05 -17.45 9.23
N GLU A 683 -18.13 -17.46 7.90
CA GLU A 683 -19.30 -17.91 7.14
C GLU A 683 -19.56 -19.42 7.25
N ARG A 684 -18.69 -20.27 7.86
CA ARG A 684 -18.96 -21.70 8.19
C ARG A 684 -18.21 -22.26 9.44
N PRO A 685 -18.71 -23.29 10.14
CA PRO A 685 -19.66 -23.22 11.24
C PRO A 685 -19.04 -23.47 12.62
N CYS A 686 -19.56 -22.80 13.65
CA CYS A 686 -19.48 -23.34 15.01
C CYS A 686 -20.15 -24.70 15.08
N ARG A 687 -19.41 -25.67 15.62
CA ARG A 687 -19.80 -27.05 15.90
C ARG A 687 -20.95 -27.09 16.91
N GLN A 688 -22.19 -26.92 16.45
CA GLN A 688 -23.36 -27.26 17.25
C GLN A 688 -24.35 -28.17 16.52
N LEU A 689 -24.48 -28.03 15.19
CA LEU A 689 -25.33 -28.88 14.35
C LEU A 689 -24.49 -29.69 13.37
N ASN A 690 -24.73 -30.99 13.29
CA ASN A 690 -24.22 -31.80 12.19
C ASN A 690 -25.06 -31.57 10.91
N PRO A 691 -24.54 -31.95 9.73
CA PRO A 691 -25.23 -31.68 8.46
C PRO A 691 -26.62 -32.32 8.34
N ASP A 692 -26.82 -33.49 8.92
CA ASP A 692 -28.10 -34.22 8.86
C ASP A 692 -29.16 -33.58 9.76
N GLU A 693 -28.76 -33.10 10.94
CA GLU A 693 -29.61 -32.32 11.84
C GLU A 693 -30.02 -30.99 11.20
N ALA A 694 -29.06 -30.25 10.62
CA ALA A 694 -29.35 -29.01 9.89
C ALA A 694 -30.25 -29.23 8.67
N LYS A 695 -30.07 -30.34 7.95
CA LYS A 695 -30.91 -30.71 6.79
C LYS A 695 -32.35 -31.01 7.22
N THR A 696 -32.52 -31.66 8.36
CA THR A 696 -33.84 -31.97 8.95
C THR A 696 -34.61 -30.68 9.26
N ILE A 697 -33.96 -29.71 9.90
CA ILE A 697 -34.54 -28.41 10.23
C ILE A 697 -34.88 -27.60 8.97
N VAL A 698 -33.99 -27.55 7.99
CA VAL A 698 -34.23 -26.83 6.73
C VAL A 698 -35.43 -27.43 5.98
N ASN A 699 -35.59 -28.75 5.99
CA ASN A 699 -36.71 -29.43 5.33
C ASN A 699 -38.03 -29.23 6.07
N LEU A 700 -38.01 -29.08 7.40
CA LEU A 700 -39.18 -28.74 8.21
C LEU A 700 -39.77 -27.38 7.80
N TYR A 701 -38.94 -26.37 7.56
CA TYR A 701 -39.38 -25.05 7.07
C TYR A 701 -39.76 -25.00 5.57
N LYS A 702 -39.55 -26.09 4.81
CA LYS A 702 -40.07 -26.23 3.45
C LYS A 702 -41.49 -26.80 3.41
N LYS A 703 -41.95 -27.46 4.48
CA LYS A 703 -43.32 -28.01 4.56
C LYS A 703 -44.32 -26.85 4.61
N LYS A 704 -45.37 -26.95 3.79
CA LYS A 704 -46.37 -25.87 3.62
C LYS A 704 -47.04 -25.48 4.95
N ASP A 705 -47.40 -26.46 5.78
CA ASP A 705 -48.10 -26.22 7.04
C ASP A 705 -47.26 -25.47 8.08
N MET A 706 -45.95 -25.75 8.13
CA MET A 706 -44.98 -25.04 9.00
C MET A 706 -44.68 -23.64 8.47
N LYS A 707 -44.61 -23.49 7.15
CA LYS A 707 -44.44 -22.20 6.47
C LYS A 707 -45.65 -21.29 6.68
N ASP A 708 -46.87 -21.82 6.67
CA ASP A 708 -48.08 -21.01 6.78
C ASP A 708 -48.40 -20.65 8.24
N THR A 709 -47.97 -21.46 9.22
CA THR A 709 -48.30 -21.24 10.65
C THR A 709 -47.18 -20.55 11.42
N ARG A 710 -45.95 -21.10 11.45
CA ARG A 710 -44.87 -20.57 12.30
C ARG A 710 -44.23 -19.31 11.74
N ILE A 711 -44.02 -19.24 10.43
CA ILE A 711 -43.48 -18.03 9.81
C ILE A 711 -44.48 -16.87 9.94
N PHE A 712 -45.77 -17.13 9.82
CA PHE A 712 -46.80 -16.13 10.06
C PHE A 712 -46.78 -15.59 11.50
N LEU A 713 -46.69 -16.48 12.50
CA LEU A 713 -46.57 -16.10 13.91
C LEU A 713 -45.27 -15.33 14.21
N LEU A 714 -44.17 -15.71 13.57
CA LEU A 714 -42.89 -15.01 13.66
C LEU A 714 -42.99 -13.58 13.10
N CYS A 715 -43.57 -13.41 11.91
CA CYS A 715 -43.80 -12.07 11.33
C CYS A 715 -44.66 -11.21 12.26
N LYS A 716 -45.77 -11.75 12.79
CA LYS A 716 -46.63 -11.04 13.73
C LYS A 716 -45.93 -10.67 15.03
N SER A 717 -45.04 -11.53 15.53
CA SER A 717 -44.26 -11.27 16.74
C SER A 717 -43.14 -10.26 16.51
N HIS A 718 -42.56 -10.25 15.31
CA HIS A 718 -41.59 -9.25 14.87
C HIS A 718 -42.21 -7.87 14.71
N GLU A 719 -43.40 -7.77 14.12
CA GLU A 719 -44.18 -6.53 14.06
C GLU A 719 -44.42 -5.96 15.47
N LYS A 720 -44.81 -6.81 16.43
CA LYS A 720 -44.97 -6.43 17.84
C LYS A 720 -43.69 -5.94 18.53
N LEU A 721 -42.50 -6.19 17.97
CA LEU A 721 -41.23 -5.63 18.46
C LEU A 721 -40.87 -4.33 17.73
N LEU A 722 -41.23 -4.21 16.45
CA LEU A 722 -40.99 -3.01 15.65
C LEU A 722 -41.88 -1.84 16.07
N ASP A 723 -43.17 -2.09 16.35
CA ASP A 723 -44.12 -1.02 16.70
C ASP A 723 -43.69 -0.28 17.98
N PRO A 724 -43.32 -0.94 19.09
CA PRO A 724 -42.84 -0.25 20.29
C PRO A 724 -41.53 0.51 20.05
N MET A 725 -40.64 0.00 19.20
CA MET A 725 -39.40 0.69 18.86
C MET A 725 -39.68 1.97 18.07
N MET A 726 -40.61 1.93 17.11
CA MET A 726 -41.04 3.11 16.37
C MET A 726 -41.61 4.17 17.31
N ILE A 727 -42.60 3.78 18.12
CA ILE A 727 -43.28 4.67 19.07
C ILE A 727 -42.27 5.30 20.03
N GLN A 728 -41.38 4.50 20.64
CA GLN A 728 -40.38 5.02 21.58
C GLN A 728 -39.39 5.97 20.92
N LEU A 729 -38.96 5.70 19.68
CA LEU A 729 -38.09 6.62 18.97
C LEU A 729 -38.80 7.93 18.63
N THR A 730 -40.07 7.88 18.19
CA THR A 730 -40.86 9.07 17.89
C THR A 730 -41.12 9.91 19.15
N GLU A 731 -41.59 9.30 20.24
CA GLU A 731 -41.81 9.97 21.53
C GLU A 731 -40.52 10.60 22.08
N MET A 732 -39.38 9.93 21.88
CA MET A 732 -38.08 10.42 22.31
C MET A 732 -37.72 11.74 21.61
N TYR A 733 -37.96 11.86 20.29
CA TYR A 733 -37.77 13.12 19.57
C TYR A 733 -38.77 14.19 19.99
N GLU A 734 -40.05 13.85 20.11
CA GLU A 734 -41.12 14.82 20.34
C GLU A 734 -41.17 15.38 21.77
N THR A 735 -40.87 14.56 22.79
CA THR A 735 -41.05 14.97 24.20
C THR A 735 -39.80 14.88 25.05
N THR A 736 -39.00 13.82 24.90
CA THR A 736 -37.85 13.60 25.81
C THR A 736 -36.68 14.50 25.48
N LEU A 737 -36.35 14.65 24.20
CA LEU A 737 -35.28 15.56 23.76
C LEU A 737 -35.68 17.02 23.91
N TYR A 738 -36.92 17.37 23.55
CA TYR A 738 -37.43 18.73 23.70
C TYR A 738 -37.24 19.25 25.13
N LYS A 739 -37.69 18.48 26.14
CA LYS A 739 -37.53 18.85 27.57
C LYS A 739 -36.07 19.00 27.98
N LYS A 740 -35.20 18.07 27.57
CA LYS A 740 -33.76 18.12 27.91
C LYS A 740 -33.03 19.27 27.22
N VAL A 741 -33.42 19.63 26.00
CA VAL A 741 -32.87 20.78 25.28
C VAL A 741 -33.35 22.06 25.95
N GLU A 742 -34.65 22.18 26.25
CA GLU A 742 -35.21 23.34 26.91
C GLU A 742 -34.56 23.59 28.29
N GLU A 743 -34.36 22.55 29.12
CA GLU A 743 -33.63 22.63 30.39
C GLU A 743 -32.19 23.14 30.22
N LEU A 744 -31.48 22.67 29.19
CA LEU A 744 -30.12 23.14 28.88
C LEU A 744 -30.11 24.60 28.41
N LEU A 745 -31.09 25.00 27.60
CA LEU A 745 -31.22 26.36 27.07
C LEU A 745 -31.58 27.36 28.17
N GLU A 746 -32.48 26.99 29.09
CA GLU A 746 -32.91 27.85 30.20
C GLU A 746 -31.74 28.27 31.10
N ASN A 747 -30.78 27.36 31.33
CA ASN A 747 -29.56 27.65 32.10
C ASN A 747 -28.65 28.71 31.45
N THR A 748 -28.81 28.98 30.15
CA THR A 748 -27.99 29.96 29.40
C THR A 748 -28.65 31.33 29.24
N VAL A 749 -29.91 31.47 29.66
CA VAL A 749 -30.70 32.69 29.47
C VAL A 749 -30.11 33.88 30.25
N GLU A 750 -29.75 33.67 31.52
CA GLU A 750 -29.21 34.74 32.36
C GLU A 750 -27.83 35.18 31.88
N ASP A 751 -26.96 34.24 31.47
CA ASP A 751 -25.66 34.57 30.88
C ASP A 751 -25.80 35.38 29.57
N ALA A 752 -26.83 35.09 28.77
CA ALA A 752 -27.13 35.82 27.55
C ALA A 752 -27.62 37.25 27.83
N LYS A 753 -28.44 37.44 28.88
CA LYS A 753 -28.87 38.78 29.33
C LYS A 753 -27.67 39.59 29.84
N ASP A 754 -26.79 38.98 30.62
CA ASP A 754 -25.57 39.62 31.12
C ASP A 754 -24.63 40.04 29.99
N ARG A 755 -24.46 39.18 28.97
CA ARG A 755 -23.68 39.52 27.76
C ARG A 755 -24.31 40.66 26.97
N TRP A 756 -25.64 40.67 26.87
CA TRP A 756 -26.39 41.75 26.22
C TRP A 756 -26.13 43.06 26.94
N GLU A 757 -26.32 43.13 28.26
CA GLU A 757 -26.10 44.34 29.05
C GLU A 757 -24.67 44.89 28.92
N LYS A 758 -23.66 44.02 28.93
CA LYS A 758 -22.24 44.40 28.75
C LYS A 758 -21.90 44.89 27.34
N SER A 759 -22.74 44.56 26.34
CA SER A 759 -22.49 44.81 24.92
C SER A 759 -23.52 45.76 24.28
N GLU A 760 -24.54 46.19 25.01
CA GLU A 760 -25.68 46.96 24.54
C GLU A 760 -25.26 48.29 23.89
N ASN A 761 -24.23 48.93 24.45
CA ASN A 761 -23.62 50.15 23.92
C ASN A 761 -22.94 49.98 22.55
N LYS A 762 -22.62 48.75 22.14
CA LYS A 762 -21.98 48.42 20.86
C LYS A 762 -23.00 48.09 19.76
N ILE A 763 -24.29 47.98 20.08
CA ILE A 763 -25.35 47.61 19.13
C ILE A 763 -25.80 48.82 18.31
N ARG A 764 -25.88 48.64 16.99
CA ARG A 764 -26.38 49.63 16.02
C ARG A 764 -27.60 49.12 15.26
N MET A 765 -28.43 50.02 14.72
CA MET A 765 -29.67 49.63 14.04
C MET A 765 -29.43 48.75 12.82
N GLU A 766 -28.32 48.91 12.12
CA GLU A 766 -27.96 48.10 10.96
C GLU A 766 -27.76 46.63 11.34
N MET A 767 -27.29 46.35 12.56
CA MET A 767 -27.08 44.99 13.07
C MET A 767 -28.38 44.26 13.40
N LEU A 768 -29.47 45.01 13.61
CA LEU A 768 -30.82 44.47 13.88
C LEU A 768 -31.63 44.25 12.60
N ASN A 769 -31.09 44.58 11.43
CA ASN A 769 -31.76 44.36 10.15
C ASN A 769 -31.74 42.86 9.75
N PRO A 770 -32.90 42.22 9.49
CA PRO A 770 -32.98 40.84 9.03
C PRO A 770 -32.20 40.55 7.73
N LEU A 771 -31.90 41.56 6.90
CA LEU A 771 -31.18 41.43 5.63
C LEU A 771 -29.67 41.74 5.72
N TYR A 772 -29.16 42.11 6.90
CA TYR A 772 -27.75 42.44 7.10
C TYR A 772 -26.84 41.20 6.95
N ARG A 773 -25.71 41.34 6.23
CA ARG A 773 -24.80 40.21 5.91
C ARG A 773 -23.97 39.73 7.11
N ASN A 774 -23.60 40.60 8.05
CA ASN A 774 -22.72 40.27 9.18
C ASN A 774 -23.50 40.03 10.50
N LYS A 775 -24.35 38.99 10.53
CA LYS A 775 -25.14 38.61 11.73
C LYS A 775 -24.33 37.93 12.83
N GLY A 776 -23.07 37.59 12.58
CA GLY A 776 -22.21 36.83 13.49
C GLY A 776 -22.03 37.48 14.86
N THR A 777 -21.93 38.81 14.93
CA THR A 777 -21.72 39.53 16.20
C THR A 777 -22.95 39.49 17.11
N LEU A 778 -24.15 39.71 16.56
CA LEU A 778 -25.39 39.66 17.34
C LEU A 778 -25.72 38.22 17.78
N SER A 779 -25.51 37.25 16.87
CA SER A 779 -25.62 35.83 17.17
C SER A 779 -24.70 35.41 18.33
N LYS A 780 -23.45 35.90 18.35
CA LYS A 780 -22.49 35.63 19.45
C LYS A 780 -22.90 36.26 20.78
N ILE A 781 -23.49 37.45 20.77
CA ILE A 781 -23.96 38.11 22.01
C ILE A 781 -25.11 37.31 22.63
N ILE A 782 -26.07 36.89 21.80
CA ILE A 782 -27.29 36.20 22.28
C ILE A 782 -27.04 34.72 22.55
N PHE A 783 -26.26 34.03 21.70
CA PHE A 783 -26.09 32.57 21.75
C PHE A 783 -24.68 32.09 22.14
N GLY A 784 -23.80 32.97 22.62
CA GLY A 784 -22.36 32.72 22.79
C GLY A 784 -21.98 31.44 23.55
N ASP A 785 -22.72 31.08 24.60
CA ASP A 785 -22.41 29.89 25.42
C ASP A 785 -23.07 28.60 24.91
N LEU A 786 -23.87 28.66 23.86
CA LEU A 786 -24.56 27.47 23.34
C LEU A 786 -23.62 26.51 22.61
N GLU A 787 -22.44 26.97 22.23
CA GLU A 787 -21.42 26.15 21.57
C GLU A 787 -20.86 25.06 22.51
N SER A 788 -20.65 25.39 23.78
CA SER A 788 -20.12 24.45 24.79
C SER A 788 -21.11 23.35 25.17
N HIS A 789 -22.41 23.56 24.88
CA HIS A 789 -23.49 22.62 25.19
C HIS A 789 -23.78 21.64 24.05
N LYS A 790 -23.19 21.84 22.85
CA LYS A 790 -23.42 21.00 21.67
C LYS A 790 -22.99 19.55 21.87
N GLU A 791 -21.83 19.32 22.46
CA GLU A 791 -21.33 17.97 22.72
C GLU A 791 -22.20 17.23 23.75
N THR A 792 -22.67 17.97 24.77
CA THR A 792 -23.58 17.45 25.81
C THR A 792 -24.91 17.04 25.19
N PHE A 793 -25.48 17.87 24.31
CA PHE A 793 -26.70 17.54 23.57
C PHE A 793 -26.51 16.31 22.66
N PHE A 794 -25.40 16.25 21.91
CA PHE A 794 -25.09 15.09 21.07
C PHE A 794 -25.01 13.79 21.88
N LYS A 795 -24.35 13.82 23.04
CA LYS A 795 -24.25 12.66 23.96
C LYS A 795 -25.62 12.22 24.45
N ILE A 796 -26.47 13.15 24.88
CA ILE A 796 -27.84 12.88 25.33
C ILE A 796 -28.66 12.25 24.21
N LEU A 797 -28.63 12.82 23.01
CA LEU A 797 -29.33 12.31 21.83
C LEU A 797 -28.92 10.87 21.50
N MET A 798 -27.62 10.60 21.47
CA MET A 798 -27.11 9.26 21.19
C MET A 798 -27.51 8.25 22.26
N GLN A 799 -27.47 8.63 23.53
CA GLN A 799 -27.88 7.78 24.64
C GLN A 799 -29.38 7.44 24.57
N GLU A 800 -30.24 8.41 24.26
CA GLU A 800 -31.68 8.17 24.17
C GLU A 800 -32.06 7.35 22.93
N ILE A 801 -31.38 7.53 21.80
CA ILE A 801 -31.54 6.67 20.61
C ILE A 801 -31.10 5.23 20.88
N GLN A 802 -30.05 5.04 21.68
CA GLN A 802 -29.50 3.71 21.94
C GLN A 802 -30.48 2.81 22.71
N LYS A 803 -31.26 3.35 23.64
CA LYS A 803 -32.15 2.55 24.51
C LYS A 803 -33.22 1.77 23.72
N PRO A 804 -34.00 2.37 22.80
CA PRO A 804 -34.95 1.61 21.98
C PRO A 804 -34.27 0.60 21.06
N LEU A 805 -33.09 0.92 20.52
CA LEU A 805 -32.33 0.01 19.65
C LEU A 805 -31.84 -1.23 20.41
N ASP A 806 -31.34 -1.07 21.63
CA ASP A 806 -30.88 -2.18 22.47
C ASP A 806 -32.04 -3.07 22.93
N ARG A 807 -33.18 -2.46 23.31
CA ARG A 807 -34.40 -3.22 23.64
C ARG A 807 -34.88 -4.06 22.48
N TYR A 808 -34.88 -3.49 21.27
CA TYR A 808 -35.23 -4.22 20.06
C TYR A 808 -34.23 -5.35 19.77
N LYS A 809 -32.92 -5.06 19.88
CA LYS A 809 -31.86 -6.05 19.69
C LYS A 809 -32.04 -7.26 20.60
N GLN A 810 -32.28 -6.99 21.89
CA GLN A 810 -32.53 -8.03 22.89
C GLN A 810 -33.81 -8.80 22.57
N GLY A 811 -34.93 -8.10 22.35
CA GLY A 811 -36.23 -8.72 22.08
C GLY A 811 -36.23 -9.58 20.80
N LEU A 812 -35.54 -9.15 19.75
CA LEU A 812 -35.39 -9.94 18.52
C LEU A 812 -34.52 -11.17 18.76
N THR A 813 -33.40 -11.03 19.48
CA THR A 813 -32.53 -12.16 19.81
C THR A 813 -33.28 -13.21 20.63
N GLU A 814 -34.06 -12.79 21.63
CA GLU A 814 -34.91 -13.67 22.44
C GLU A 814 -36.01 -14.35 21.61
N LEU A 815 -36.67 -13.59 20.71
CA LEU A 815 -37.68 -14.13 19.81
C LEU A 815 -37.11 -15.23 18.92
N LEU A 816 -35.99 -14.97 18.25
CA LEU A 816 -35.37 -15.95 17.34
C LEU A 816 -34.77 -17.14 18.10
N THR A 817 -34.25 -16.91 19.31
CA THR A 817 -33.78 -17.99 20.21
C THR A 817 -34.92 -18.91 20.61
N ARG A 818 -36.09 -18.37 20.97
CA ARG A 818 -37.27 -19.16 21.33
C ARG A 818 -37.76 -19.99 20.16
N GLU A 819 -37.90 -19.38 18.98
CA GLU A 819 -38.33 -20.09 17.77
C GLU A 819 -37.41 -21.26 17.42
N LEU A 820 -36.09 -21.05 17.46
CA LEU A 820 -35.13 -22.12 17.19
C LEU A 820 -35.11 -23.18 18.28
N LYS A 821 -35.23 -22.78 19.55
CA LYS A 821 -35.30 -23.71 20.68
C LYS A 821 -36.49 -24.66 20.54
N GLU A 822 -37.68 -24.14 20.24
CA GLU A 822 -38.86 -24.99 20.02
C GLU A 822 -38.71 -25.92 18.82
N VAL A 823 -37.95 -25.53 17.79
CA VAL A 823 -37.64 -26.41 16.66
C VAL A 823 -36.63 -27.49 17.06
N PHE A 824 -35.59 -27.13 17.80
CA PHE A 824 -34.59 -28.09 18.25
C PHE A 824 -35.23 -29.13 19.18
N GLU A 825 -36.08 -28.71 20.12
CA GLU A 825 -36.85 -29.60 21.00
C GLU A 825 -37.77 -30.53 20.19
N TYR A 826 -38.50 -30.01 19.20
CA TYR A 826 -39.36 -30.83 18.32
C TYR A 826 -38.60 -31.91 17.53
N ASN A 827 -37.29 -31.74 17.29
CA ASN A 827 -36.44 -32.68 16.57
C ASN A 827 -35.46 -33.44 17.48
N GLU A 828 -35.66 -33.43 18.80
CA GLU A 828 -34.79 -34.11 19.78
C GLU A 828 -33.33 -33.59 19.81
N LEU A 829 -33.12 -32.31 19.46
CA LEU A 829 -31.80 -31.67 19.38
C LEU A 829 -31.48 -30.78 20.59
N GLU A 830 -31.84 -31.22 21.79
CA GLU A 830 -31.69 -30.46 23.05
C GLU A 830 -30.23 -30.18 23.44
N HIS A 831 -29.29 -30.91 22.84
CA HIS A 831 -27.85 -30.71 23.04
C HIS A 831 -27.33 -29.40 22.42
N ILE A 832 -28.13 -28.74 21.58
CA ILE A 832 -27.77 -27.48 20.92
C ILE A 832 -28.13 -26.29 21.80
N ASN A 833 -27.15 -25.44 22.09
CA ASN A 833 -27.40 -24.16 22.74
C ASN A 833 -27.97 -23.14 21.72
N SER A 834 -29.30 -23.06 21.67
CA SER A 834 -30.04 -22.16 20.79
C SER A 834 -29.64 -20.70 20.94
N GLU A 835 -29.36 -20.26 22.17
CA GLU A 835 -28.98 -18.88 22.47
C GLU A 835 -27.61 -18.53 21.89
N ALA A 836 -26.63 -19.42 22.09
CA ALA A 836 -25.29 -19.28 21.52
C ALA A 836 -25.33 -19.28 19.98
N PHE A 837 -26.10 -20.20 19.38
CA PHE A 837 -26.24 -20.29 17.93
C PHE A 837 -26.84 -19.03 17.31
N VAL A 838 -27.92 -18.51 17.91
CA VAL A 838 -28.60 -17.30 17.42
C VAL A 838 -27.68 -16.11 17.54
N LYS A 839 -27.08 -15.90 18.72
CA LYS A 839 -26.18 -14.77 18.97
C LYS A 839 -25.01 -14.77 17.99
N GLU A 840 -24.32 -15.88 17.82
CA GLU A 840 -23.18 -15.96 16.88
C GLU A 840 -23.59 -15.67 15.44
N THR A 841 -24.79 -16.10 15.03
CA THR A 841 -25.21 -15.99 13.62
C THR A 841 -25.71 -14.59 13.26
N ILE A 842 -26.35 -13.86 14.17
CA ILE A 842 -27.02 -12.60 13.85
C ILE A 842 -26.43 -11.36 14.51
N GLU A 843 -25.59 -11.48 15.55
CA GLU A 843 -25.16 -10.34 16.38
C GLU A 843 -24.53 -9.21 15.54
N ASP A 844 -23.59 -9.56 14.65
CA ASP A 844 -22.90 -8.58 13.81
C ASP A 844 -23.84 -7.96 12.78
N SER A 845 -24.63 -8.80 12.10
CA SER A 845 -25.58 -8.36 11.06
C SER A 845 -26.71 -7.49 11.64
N LEU A 846 -27.19 -7.83 12.83
CA LEU A 846 -28.21 -7.07 13.56
C LEU A 846 -27.64 -5.76 14.07
N THR A 847 -26.41 -5.77 14.61
CA THR A 847 -25.72 -4.55 15.04
C THR A 847 -25.50 -3.61 13.86
N GLU A 848 -25.10 -4.15 12.70
CA GLU A 848 -24.97 -3.38 11.46
C GLU A 848 -26.31 -2.80 11.00
N ALA A 849 -27.37 -3.61 10.97
CA ALA A 849 -28.71 -3.17 10.59
C ALA A 849 -29.24 -2.05 11.50
N LEU A 850 -29.01 -2.14 12.81
CA LEU A 850 -29.39 -1.10 13.78
C LEU A 850 -28.55 0.18 13.61
N ASN A 851 -27.27 0.04 13.22
CA ASN A 851 -26.40 1.18 12.95
C ASN A 851 -26.81 1.98 11.71
N TRP A 852 -27.63 1.44 10.80
CA TRP A 852 -28.22 2.23 9.70
C TRP A 852 -29.10 3.37 10.19
N TYR A 853 -29.75 3.23 11.34
CA TYR A 853 -30.49 4.33 11.96
C TYR A 853 -29.57 5.46 12.41
N LYS A 854 -28.34 5.13 12.82
CA LYS A 854 -27.28 6.09 13.17
C LYS A 854 -26.54 6.62 11.93
N GLY A 855 -26.68 5.97 10.76
CA GLY A 855 -26.13 6.35 9.46
C GLY A 855 -24.68 5.88 9.26
N LYS A 856 -24.39 5.18 8.14
CA LYS A 856 -23.04 4.70 7.77
C LYS A 856 -22.42 5.57 6.66
N GLN A 857 -21.10 5.81 6.75
CA GLN A 857 -20.10 6.37 5.79
C GLN A 857 -20.42 7.53 4.83
N ARG A 858 -21.64 7.74 4.31
CA ARG A 858 -22.01 8.90 3.48
C ARG A 858 -22.95 9.90 4.17
N ASN A 859 -23.63 9.52 5.26
CA ASN A 859 -24.61 10.35 5.97
C ASN A 859 -24.75 10.01 7.46
N ALA A 860 -23.62 9.79 8.16
CA ALA A 860 -23.62 9.45 9.58
C ALA A 860 -24.24 10.55 10.46
N LEU A 861 -24.86 10.17 11.59
CA LEU A 861 -25.21 11.08 12.68
C LEU A 861 -23.92 11.49 13.39
N VAL A 862 -23.16 12.33 12.71
CA VAL A 862 -21.98 12.98 13.27
C VAL A 862 -22.37 14.31 13.88
N VAL A 863 -21.58 14.76 14.84
CA VAL A 863 -21.70 16.08 15.47
C VAL A 863 -21.93 17.16 14.42
N LYS A 864 -21.27 17.08 13.25
CA LYS A 864 -21.43 18.01 12.12
C LYS A 864 -22.88 18.16 11.63
N LYS A 865 -23.62 17.07 11.43
CA LYS A 865 -24.98 17.13 10.85
C LYS A 865 -26.02 17.62 11.85
N ILE A 866 -25.84 17.29 13.12
CA ILE A 866 -26.63 17.87 14.21
C ILE A 866 -26.26 19.33 14.43
N SER A 867 -24.99 19.69 14.24
CA SER A 867 -24.54 21.09 14.26
C SER A 867 -25.20 21.90 13.15
N GLU A 868 -25.35 21.34 11.95
CA GLU A 868 -26.11 22.00 10.87
C GLU A 868 -27.57 22.26 11.27
N CYS A 869 -28.26 21.27 11.86
CA CYS A 869 -29.62 21.46 12.38
C CYS A 869 -29.65 22.53 13.49
N TRP A 870 -28.69 22.49 14.41
CA TRP A 870 -28.56 23.45 15.51
C TRP A 870 -28.32 24.89 15.01
N GLU A 871 -27.44 25.09 14.04
CA GLU A 871 -27.19 26.40 13.42
C GLU A 871 -28.41 26.93 12.67
N LYS A 872 -29.13 26.05 11.96
CA LYS A 872 -30.40 26.42 11.31
C LYS A 872 -31.43 26.88 12.33
N SER A 873 -31.59 26.15 13.43
CA SER A 873 -32.52 26.50 14.52
C SER A 873 -32.16 27.83 15.17
N LYS A 874 -30.87 28.08 15.45
CA LYS A 874 -30.39 29.39 15.96
C LYS A 874 -30.69 30.52 14.98
N LYS A 875 -30.39 30.34 13.70
CA LYS A 875 -30.63 31.37 12.66
C LYS A 875 -32.11 31.68 12.50
N LYS A 876 -32.96 30.66 12.54
CA LYS A 876 -34.41 30.81 12.47
C LYS A 876 -34.94 31.56 13.69
N SER A 877 -34.56 31.13 14.90
CA SER A 877 -34.98 31.80 16.13
C SER A 877 -34.47 33.25 16.23
N LEU A 878 -33.23 33.53 15.82
CA LEU A 878 -32.68 34.88 15.77
C LEU A 878 -33.48 35.80 14.85
N THR A 879 -33.93 35.26 13.72
CA THR A 879 -34.65 36.04 12.71
C THR A 879 -36.06 36.34 13.19
N GLU A 880 -36.79 35.31 13.62
CA GLU A 880 -38.20 35.40 14.01
C GLU A 880 -38.40 36.14 15.34
N ASN A 881 -37.55 35.91 16.34
CA ASN A 881 -37.78 36.38 17.71
C ASN A 881 -36.95 37.60 18.11
N ILE A 882 -35.91 37.98 17.35
CA ILE A 882 -35.02 39.12 17.69
C ILE A 882 -34.99 40.15 16.57
N LEU A 883 -34.58 39.76 15.36
CA LEU A 883 -34.33 40.70 14.26
C LEU A 883 -35.63 41.30 13.72
N GLU A 884 -36.65 40.50 13.43
CA GLU A 884 -37.91 40.99 12.89
C GLU A 884 -38.67 41.91 13.85
N PRO A 885 -38.83 41.59 15.16
CA PRO A 885 -39.47 42.48 16.12
C PRO A 885 -38.70 43.79 16.31
N ALA A 886 -37.38 43.71 16.50
CA ALA A 886 -36.56 44.88 16.79
C ALA A 886 -36.45 45.84 15.59
N TYR A 887 -36.39 45.32 14.35
CA TYR A 887 -36.31 46.14 13.15
C TYR A 887 -37.59 46.92 12.85
N LYS A 888 -38.76 46.38 13.23
CA LYS A 888 -40.07 47.05 13.05
C LYS A 888 -40.18 48.36 13.84
N LEU A 889 -39.47 48.49 14.96
CA LEU A 889 -39.56 49.63 15.87
C LEU A 889 -38.85 50.89 15.35
N LYS A 890 -37.93 50.77 14.37
CA LYS A 890 -37.21 51.86 13.69
C LYS A 890 -36.44 52.87 14.57
N GLN A 891 -36.47 52.71 15.90
CA GLN A 891 -35.76 53.53 16.89
C GLN A 891 -34.86 52.64 17.73
N LEU A 892 -33.57 53.01 17.84
CA LEU A 892 -32.52 52.16 18.42
C LEU A 892 -32.77 51.77 19.87
N GLU A 893 -33.16 52.73 20.72
CA GLU A 893 -33.35 52.46 22.15
C GLU A 893 -34.58 51.58 22.42
N HIS A 894 -35.67 51.77 21.66
CA HIS A 894 -36.82 50.86 21.71
C HIS A 894 -36.47 49.46 21.18
N ALA A 895 -35.71 49.39 20.09
CA ALA A 895 -35.25 48.12 19.52
C ALA A 895 -34.34 47.35 20.49
N LYS A 896 -33.44 48.03 21.21
CA LYS A 896 -32.59 47.40 22.24
C LYS A 896 -33.40 46.83 23.40
N LYS A 897 -34.41 47.58 23.88
CA LYS A 897 -35.32 47.12 24.92
C LYS A 897 -36.12 45.88 24.49
N GLU A 898 -36.63 45.90 23.27
CA GLU A 898 -37.36 44.77 22.67
C GLU A 898 -36.47 43.52 22.56
N VAL A 899 -35.22 43.67 22.13
CA VAL A 899 -34.26 42.55 22.10
C VAL A 899 -34.06 41.99 23.50
N LYS A 900 -33.85 42.84 24.52
CA LYS A 900 -33.67 42.41 25.91
C LYS A 900 -34.85 41.61 26.44
N GLU A 901 -36.07 42.03 26.13
CA GLU A 901 -37.30 41.33 26.53
C GLU A 901 -37.47 39.99 25.79
N ASN A 902 -36.99 39.89 24.55
CA ASN A 902 -37.12 38.70 23.71
C ASN A 902 -35.95 37.70 23.77
N ILE A 903 -34.83 38.00 24.45
CA ILE A 903 -33.67 37.08 24.57
C ILE A 903 -34.09 35.70 25.08
N ARG A 904 -34.91 35.65 26.13
CA ARG A 904 -35.38 34.37 26.70
C ARG A 904 -36.22 33.59 25.70
N ILE A 905 -37.15 34.26 25.02
CA ILE A 905 -38.02 33.64 24.01
C ILE A 905 -37.17 33.10 22.86
N ALA A 906 -36.21 33.88 22.36
CA ALA A 906 -35.34 33.48 21.28
C ALA A 906 -34.42 32.31 21.65
N ILE A 907 -33.97 32.21 22.90
CA ILE A 907 -33.18 31.07 23.35
C ILE A 907 -34.06 29.82 23.42
N LEU A 908 -35.22 29.87 24.09
CA LEU A 908 -36.07 28.69 24.26
C LEU A 908 -36.68 28.17 22.95
N ARG A 909 -37.03 29.05 22.01
CA ARG A 909 -37.56 28.66 20.68
C ARG A 909 -36.57 27.90 19.81
N ILE A 910 -35.29 27.83 20.18
CA ILE A 910 -34.32 26.94 19.52
C ILE A 910 -34.75 25.47 19.68
N ALA A 911 -35.32 25.09 20.83
CA ALA A 911 -35.78 23.74 21.09
C ALA A 911 -36.86 23.30 20.08
N ASP A 912 -37.86 24.14 19.84
CA ASP A 912 -38.93 23.87 18.87
C ASP A 912 -38.37 23.60 17.47
N HIS A 913 -37.56 24.53 16.95
CA HIS A 913 -37.02 24.41 15.61
C HIS A 913 -36.05 23.22 15.45
N LEU A 914 -35.32 22.89 16.51
CA LEU A 914 -34.42 21.75 16.50
C LEU A 914 -35.20 20.43 16.48
N THR A 915 -36.29 20.33 17.24
CA THR A 915 -37.18 19.16 17.22
C THR A 915 -37.78 18.96 15.84
N ASP A 916 -38.26 20.01 15.17
CA ASP A 916 -38.79 19.93 13.80
C ASP A 916 -37.76 19.36 12.80
N GLU A 917 -36.54 19.88 12.83
CA GLU A 917 -35.45 19.44 11.94
C GLU A 917 -35.03 17.99 12.22
N LEU A 918 -35.02 17.58 13.50
CA LEU A 918 -34.69 16.22 13.90
C LEU A 918 -35.80 15.21 13.57
N SER A 919 -37.07 15.60 13.62
CA SER A 919 -38.21 14.75 13.22
C SER A 919 -38.17 14.42 11.72
N VAL A 920 -37.82 15.39 10.86
CA VAL A 920 -37.61 15.12 9.42
C VAL A 920 -36.45 14.14 9.19
N LEU A 921 -35.41 14.21 10.02
CA LEU A 921 -34.28 13.29 9.96
C LEU A 921 -34.67 11.88 10.46
N HIS A 922 -35.48 11.79 11.51
CA HIS A 922 -36.05 10.57 12.06
C HIS A 922 -36.84 9.81 10.97
N ASP A 923 -37.77 10.45 10.26
CA ASP A 923 -38.59 9.80 9.23
C ASP A 923 -37.77 9.15 8.11
N LYS A 924 -36.75 9.87 7.64
CA LYS A 924 -35.84 9.36 6.59
C LYS A 924 -35.07 8.12 7.07
N ARG A 925 -34.67 8.13 8.34
CA ARG A 925 -33.89 7.05 8.95
C ARG A 925 -34.74 5.85 9.32
N TRP A 926 -35.97 6.07 9.76
CA TRP A 926 -36.94 5.01 10.01
C TRP A 926 -37.19 4.18 8.75
N LYS A 927 -37.43 4.85 7.61
CA LYS A 927 -37.56 4.18 6.31
C LYS A 927 -36.31 3.37 5.94
N SER A 928 -35.12 3.87 6.29
CA SER A 928 -33.85 3.18 6.02
C SER A 928 -33.66 1.96 6.92
N ILE A 929 -33.89 2.04 8.22
CA ILE A 929 -33.70 0.89 9.12
C ILE A 929 -34.76 -0.18 8.88
N SER A 930 -36.01 0.20 8.63
CA SER A 930 -37.10 -0.73 8.35
C SER A 930 -36.80 -1.64 7.16
N SER A 931 -36.17 -1.10 6.10
CA SER A 931 -35.77 -1.90 4.92
C SER A 931 -34.60 -2.86 5.18
N HIS A 932 -33.86 -2.71 6.27
CA HIS A 932 -32.77 -3.61 6.69
C HIS A 932 -33.21 -4.60 7.78
N LEU A 933 -34.30 -4.32 8.50
CA LEU A 933 -34.83 -5.22 9.52
C LEU A 933 -35.92 -6.15 8.96
N THR A 934 -36.66 -5.70 7.94
CA THR A 934 -37.81 -6.40 7.37
C THR A 934 -37.62 -6.68 5.88
N ALA A 935 -37.88 -7.92 5.45
CA ALA A 935 -37.89 -8.30 4.04
C ALA A 935 -39.22 -7.92 3.37
N LYS A 936 -39.27 -7.94 2.03
CA LYS A 936 -40.48 -7.57 1.25
C LYS A 936 -41.74 -8.38 1.60
N ASN A 937 -41.58 -9.56 2.18
CA ASN A 937 -42.65 -10.46 2.61
C ASN A 937 -43.00 -10.34 4.11
N GLY A 938 -42.50 -9.30 4.80
CA GLY A 938 -42.73 -9.09 6.24
C GLY A 938 -41.83 -9.92 7.16
N LEU A 939 -40.95 -10.76 6.61
CA LEU A 939 -40.09 -11.63 7.40
C LEU A 939 -38.91 -10.85 8.00
N PRO A 940 -38.48 -11.15 9.26
CA PRO A 940 -37.26 -10.59 9.80
C PRO A 940 -36.05 -10.95 8.93
N GLN A 941 -35.21 -9.98 8.56
CA GLN A 941 -34.00 -10.28 7.78
C GLN A 941 -33.04 -11.20 8.53
N MET A 942 -32.93 -11.04 9.85
CA MET A 942 -32.11 -11.90 10.70
C MET A 942 -32.56 -13.37 10.68
N TRP A 943 -33.86 -13.62 10.46
CA TRP A 943 -34.37 -14.97 10.26
C TRP A 943 -33.88 -15.58 8.94
N ASN A 944 -33.85 -14.80 7.86
CA ASN A 944 -33.28 -15.28 6.60
C ASN A 944 -31.80 -15.64 6.74
N ILE A 945 -31.04 -14.86 7.49
CA ILE A 945 -29.62 -15.11 7.78
C ILE A 945 -29.45 -16.42 8.56
N LEU A 946 -30.25 -16.65 9.61
CA LEU A 946 -30.28 -17.92 10.36
C LEU A 946 -30.59 -19.12 9.46
N ILE A 947 -31.61 -19.02 8.61
CA ILE A 947 -31.98 -20.10 7.69
C ILE A 947 -30.91 -20.34 6.62
N LEU A 948 -30.24 -19.30 6.13
CA LEU A 948 -29.10 -19.43 5.21
C LEU A 948 -27.93 -20.14 5.88
N ARG A 949 -27.64 -19.82 7.15
CA ARG A 949 -26.63 -20.52 7.96
C ARG A 949 -26.96 -22.01 8.13
N LEU A 950 -28.20 -22.36 8.44
CA LEU A 950 -28.65 -23.76 8.53
C LEU A 950 -28.54 -24.50 7.18
N LYS A 951 -28.94 -23.86 6.08
CA LYS A 951 -28.74 -24.40 4.71
C LYS A 951 -27.27 -24.61 4.38
N SER A 952 -26.39 -23.77 4.90
CA SER A 952 -24.95 -23.88 4.73
C SER A 952 -24.37 -25.06 5.52
N ILE A 953 -24.81 -25.26 6.77
CA ILE A 953 -24.36 -26.37 7.64
C ILE A 953 -24.78 -27.72 7.07
N SER A 954 -26.00 -27.82 6.53
CA SER A 954 -26.52 -29.06 5.92
C SER A 954 -25.73 -29.63 4.73
N LYS A 955 -24.62 -28.99 4.33
CA LYS A 955 -23.83 -29.35 3.14
C LYS A 955 -22.38 -29.80 3.42
N ASN A 956 -21.79 -29.64 4.62
CA ASN A 956 -20.33 -29.86 4.85
C ASN A 956 -20.04 -30.82 6.02
N GLY A 957 -19.25 -31.90 5.82
CA GLY A 957 -18.94 -32.92 6.83
C GLY A 957 -17.53 -32.87 7.48
N LYS A 958 -17.50 -33.13 8.81
CA LYS A 958 -16.44 -33.65 9.74
C LYS A 958 -15.06 -32.98 9.95
N ASP A 959 -14.80 -32.66 11.24
CA ASP A 959 -13.59 -32.56 12.09
C ASP A 959 -12.19 -32.14 11.60
N GLY A 960 -11.78 -32.29 10.35
CA GLY A 960 -10.52 -31.70 9.86
C GLY A 960 -10.59 -30.17 9.79
N VAL A 961 -11.81 -29.68 9.53
CA VAL A 961 -12.15 -28.27 9.34
C VAL A 961 -11.83 -27.44 10.59
N ALA A 962 -12.22 -27.87 11.79
CA ALA A 962 -12.03 -27.04 12.99
C ALA A 962 -10.56 -26.85 13.38
N GLN A 963 -9.71 -27.86 13.16
CA GLN A 963 -8.28 -27.76 13.46
C GLN A 963 -7.56 -26.86 12.44
N ALA A 964 -7.85 -27.02 11.14
CA ALA A 964 -7.33 -26.13 10.10
C ALA A 964 -7.82 -24.69 10.30
N LEU A 965 -9.10 -24.49 10.66
CA LEU A 965 -9.66 -23.17 10.97
C LEU A 965 -9.01 -22.53 12.20
N SER A 966 -8.72 -23.30 13.24
CA SER A 966 -8.01 -22.80 14.43
C SER A 966 -6.57 -22.37 14.10
N ASN A 967 -5.86 -23.17 13.30
CA ASN A 967 -4.52 -22.84 12.83
C ASN A 967 -4.55 -21.56 11.97
N VAL A 968 -5.51 -21.42 11.05
CA VAL A 968 -5.66 -20.24 10.19
C VAL A 968 -6.05 -19.00 10.99
N LYS A 969 -6.97 -19.10 11.96
CA LYS A 969 -7.30 -17.98 12.86
C LYS A 969 -6.09 -17.51 13.66
N THR A 970 -5.24 -18.44 14.09
CA THR A 970 -3.99 -18.12 14.79
C THR A 970 -2.99 -17.42 13.87
N LEU A 971 -2.86 -17.90 12.62
CA LEU A 971 -1.97 -17.28 11.62
C LEU A 971 -2.44 -15.86 11.25
N VAL A 972 -3.74 -15.65 11.05
CA VAL A 972 -4.31 -14.34 10.69
C VAL A 972 -4.23 -13.34 11.85
N SER A 973 -4.31 -13.79 13.11
CA SER A 973 -4.29 -12.88 14.26
C SER A 973 -2.90 -12.38 14.67
N VAL A 974 -1.83 -12.83 14.00
CA VAL A 974 -0.46 -12.35 14.27
C VAL A 974 -0.31 -10.91 13.75
N PRO A 975 -0.10 -9.91 14.63
CA PRO A 975 -0.01 -8.51 14.24
C PRO A 975 1.34 -8.16 13.59
N TYR A 976 1.33 -7.08 12.80
CA TYR A 976 2.43 -6.55 11.99
C TYR A 976 3.70 -6.10 12.74
N SER A 977 3.70 -5.99 14.08
CA SER A 977 4.85 -5.46 14.82
C SER A 977 6.05 -6.42 14.71
N MET A 978 6.96 -6.17 13.75
CA MET A 978 8.02 -7.06 13.28
C MET A 978 9.39 -6.41 13.15
#